data_AF-A0A6A6WDE0-F1
#
_entry.id   AF-A0A6A6WDE0-F1
#
_cell.length_a   1.000
_cell.length_b   1.000
_cell.length_c   1.000
_cell.angle_alpha   90.00
_cell.angle_beta   90.00
_cell.angle_gamma   90.00
#
_symmetry.space_group_name_H-M   'P 1'
#
loop_
_entity.id
_entity.type
_entity.pdbx_description
1 polymer ?
#
loop_
_entity_poly.entity_id
_entity_poly.type
_entity_poly.pdbx_seq_one_letter_code
_entity_poly.pdbx_strand_id
1 'polypeptide(L)'
;MFMLRNVSKYLFGDSSKESIIDVPQGQLFLVRPLSVKGYSELIFKDSTTSIRRTGQQYQYQLNVQRVYEEGEEELLAEEQGEDAEIEALTADRDEKTFLLDEELQFRTEIRDTGEKVFAWRDLSGDEGDLWEFVCDHSTPASTVETFELIALQCQFERKYRKPHEQATNGELEEFRASESTIPDAGSVITTPLASPSIDRDGSKVLAWSAHDNMARKTAVTATPKGKEAVALAAPGPSAVIVHPEARETLAESAAELWLFNLESGEFLLQDAGVTALVTDLGNWKYWLQIKGKNDWLGQAIIPDINPVFNFEYKSFIFNQYDEDGSAYSWLLKFKETEIMEMFQEGLMQALWEHLHEMKWGKATKTDQDYVLDAFNDLTMEDAPTIEEEDEDEYDESEDDSTAQQSEHYDSDESEDDVEVRDKDGNVNSQLAVGYKHDRSFVVRGSKIGVFKHTPDNHLQFTTNISKVATPKGKLFSPTKVMLHQEDQNMILQNADNPNSLYKMDLEYGKVVDEWKVHDDIPVKIFAPESKFAQMSGEQTFLGLSNNALFRVDPRLAGNKLVESEKQGYASNVDFSAAATTKQGYVAAASNKGSIRLFDRLGIRAKTEIPALGDPIIGVDVSADGRWILATTRTYLLLIDAEQKSGKNEGKLGFEKSFAKDSKPQPKRLALTPSHVAQFQHETKVPISFTPAHFNAGVDSDETTIITATGPFIISWSLKKVMAGRKDPYSIKRYSEEVKADNFKYGSDKNLIVALPNEVNMVAKRALQRPTRESIAGPGLRTPRKSGRLGRNEVVDSPY
;
A
#
# COMPACT_ATOMS: atom_id res chain seq x y z
N MET A 1 -21.81 41.61 -25.35
CA MET A 1 -20.46 42.20 -25.30
C MET A 1 -19.70 41.43 -24.21
N PHE A 2 -19.14 40.29 -24.58
CA PHE A 2 -18.39 39.41 -23.67
C PHE A 2 -16.91 39.56 -23.98
N MET A 3 -16.12 39.99 -23.00
CA MET A 3 -14.66 39.92 -23.04
C MET A 3 -14.24 38.63 -22.34
N LEU A 4 -13.95 37.60 -23.14
CA LEU A 4 -13.20 36.42 -22.72
C LEU A 4 -11.73 36.66 -22.99
N ARG A 5 -10.94 36.93 -21.95
CA ARG A 5 -9.50 36.63 -21.91
C ARG A 5 -9.13 36.18 -20.52
N ASN A 6 -8.50 35.00 -20.46
CA ASN A 6 -7.79 34.39 -19.33
C ASN A 6 -8.59 33.50 -18.37
N VAL A 7 -9.21 32.42 -18.88
CA VAL A 7 -9.71 31.30 -18.05
C VAL A 7 -9.04 29.95 -18.41
N SER A 8 -7.86 29.95 -19.05
CA SER A 8 -7.14 28.71 -19.41
C SER A 8 -5.87 28.46 -18.58
N LYS A 9 -5.76 29.06 -17.38
CA LYS A 9 -4.56 28.91 -16.53
C LYS A 9 -4.80 28.50 -15.09
N TYR A 10 -6.02 28.12 -14.74
CA TYR A 10 -6.41 27.78 -13.36
C TYR A 10 -7.11 26.42 -13.23
N LEU A 11 -7.05 25.55 -14.24
CA LEU A 11 -7.73 24.25 -14.26
C LEU A 11 -6.83 23.02 -14.48
N PHE A 12 -5.51 23.17 -14.56
CA PHE A 12 -4.60 22.02 -14.73
C PHE A 12 -3.39 22.16 -13.80
N GLY A 13 -3.47 21.48 -12.65
CA GLY A 13 -2.42 21.36 -11.64
C GLY A 13 -1.73 19.99 -11.69
N ASP A 14 -1.44 19.48 -12.89
CA ASP A 14 -0.49 18.38 -13.09
C ASP A 14 0.50 18.78 -14.19
N SER A 15 1.78 18.88 -13.85
CA SER A 15 2.83 19.21 -14.83
C SER A 15 3.13 18.07 -15.81
N SER A 16 2.46 16.91 -15.70
CA SER A 16 2.60 15.78 -16.63
C SER A 16 1.54 15.72 -17.74
N LYS A 17 0.41 16.44 -17.60
CA LYS A 17 -0.69 16.51 -18.60
C LYS A 17 -0.93 17.93 -19.12
N GLU A 18 0.14 18.58 -19.57
CA GLU A 18 0.05 19.90 -20.20
C GLU A 18 -0.66 19.79 -21.56
N SER A 19 -1.90 20.28 -21.65
CA SER A 19 -2.61 20.49 -22.92
C SER A 19 -1.85 21.51 -23.75
N ILE A 20 -1.49 21.13 -24.98
CA ILE A 20 -0.79 21.99 -25.95
C ILE A 20 -1.81 22.87 -26.66
N ILE A 21 -2.99 22.31 -26.98
CA ILE A 21 -4.13 23.00 -27.57
C ILE A 21 -5.41 22.22 -27.29
N ASP A 22 -6.51 22.95 -27.12
CA ASP A 22 -7.86 22.40 -26.90
C ASP A 22 -8.92 23.07 -27.80
N VAL A 23 -9.95 22.31 -28.14
CA VAL A 23 -11.21 22.76 -28.72
C VAL A 23 -12.32 22.37 -27.74
N PRO A 24 -12.99 23.36 -27.12
CA PRO A 24 -13.79 23.13 -25.93
C PRO A 24 -15.19 22.56 -26.21
N GLN A 25 -15.65 22.55 -27.47
CA GLN A 25 -17.00 22.08 -27.82
C GLN A 25 -17.01 21.45 -29.22
N GLY A 26 -17.59 20.25 -29.31
CA GLY A 26 -17.82 19.54 -30.55
C GLY A 26 -18.48 18.18 -30.31
N GLN A 27 -18.66 17.41 -31.38
CA GLN A 27 -19.32 16.12 -31.37
C GLN A 27 -18.40 15.06 -31.97
N LEU A 28 -18.34 13.88 -31.37
CA LEU A 28 -17.52 12.77 -31.86
C LEU A 28 -18.39 11.73 -32.55
N PHE A 29 -18.02 11.36 -33.77
CA PHE A 29 -18.62 10.30 -34.56
C PHE A 29 -17.58 9.22 -34.91
N LEU A 30 -18.06 8.00 -35.06
CA LEU A 30 -17.33 6.90 -35.68
C LEU A 30 -17.98 6.60 -37.04
N VAL A 31 -17.24 6.81 -38.12
CA VAL A 31 -17.69 6.63 -39.50
C VAL A 31 -17.15 5.31 -40.01
N ARG A 32 -18.05 4.42 -40.46
CA ARG A 32 -17.75 3.08 -40.95
C ARG A 32 -18.29 2.88 -42.37
N PRO A 33 -17.58 3.33 -43.42
CA PRO A 33 -18.08 3.36 -44.79
C PRO A 33 -18.44 1.97 -45.36
N LEU A 34 -17.84 0.90 -44.84
CA LEU A 34 -18.07 -0.48 -45.29
C LEU A 34 -19.02 -1.27 -44.38
N SER A 35 -19.53 -0.66 -43.30
CA SER A 35 -20.38 -1.35 -42.32
C SER A 35 -21.80 -1.56 -42.84
N VAL A 36 -22.30 -2.79 -42.66
CA VAL A 36 -23.70 -3.14 -42.92
C VAL A 36 -24.66 -2.67 -41.80
N LYS A 37 -24.14 -2.21 -40.65
CA LYS A 37 -24.93 -1.83 -39.47
C LYS A 37 -25.29 -0.34 -39.44
N GLY A 38 -24.63 0.49 -40.23
CA GLY A 38 -24.84 1.94 -40.25
C GLY A 38 -23.57 2.67 -40.71
N TYR A 39 -23.74 3.78 -41.43
CA TYR A 39 -22.64 4.54 -42.04
C TYR A 39 -21.83 5.36 -41.02
N SER A 40 -22.52 5.95 -40.05
CA SER A 40 -21.95 6.78 -38.99
C SER A 40 -22.68 6.51 -37.68
N GLU A 41 -21.94 6.59 -36.58
CA GLU A 41 -22.42 6.41 -35.21
C GLU A 41 -21.98 7.63 -34.38
N LEU A 42 -22.94 8.36 -33.80
CA LEU A 42 -22.62 9.45 -32.87
C LEU A 42 -22.18 8.83 -31.54
N ILE A 43 -20.93 9.06 -31.18
CA ILE A 43 -20.32 8.53 -29.95
C ILE A 43 -20.50 9.53 -28.82
N PHE A 44 -20.11 10.80 -29.04
CA PHE A 44 -20.32 11.89 -28.07
C PHE A 44 -21.12 13.03 -28.67
N LYS A 45 -22.29 13.28 -28.10
CA LYS A 45 -23.16 14.41 -28.48
C LYS A 45 -22.54 15.76 -28.11
N ASP A 46 -21.92 15.83 -26.94
CA ASP A 46 -21.25 17.00 -26.40
C ASP A 46 -19.87 16.56 -25.88
N SER A 47 -18.80 17.12 -26.43
CA SER A 47 -17.42 16.70 -26.11
C SER A 47 -16.40 17.81 -26.35
N THR A 48 -15.23 17.67 -25.72
CA THR A 48 -14.06 18.51 -25.92
C THR A 48 -12.95 17.68 -26.56
N THR A 49 -12.07 18.28 -27.36
CA THR A 49 -10.87 17.60 -27.87
C THR A 49 -9.60 18.38 -27.58
N SER A 50 -8.51 17.70 -27.26
CA SER A 50 -7.22 18.32 -26.94
C SER A 50 -6.02 17.49 -27.38
N ILE A 51 -4.88 18.14 -27.59
CA ILE A 51 -3.59 17.47 -27.78
C ILE A 51 -2.78 17.64 -26.50
N ARG A 52 -2.38 16.53 -25.87
CA ARG A 52 -1.63 16.53 -24.60
C ARG A 52 -0.27 15.85 -24.71
N ARG A 53 0.67 16.35 -23.91
CA ARG A 53 1.96 15.66 -23.66
C ARG A 53 1.73 14.38 -22.87
N THR A 54 2.58 13.38 -23.11
CA THR A 54 2.68 12.19 -22.27
C THR A 54 3.95 12.27 -21.41
N GLY A 55 4.09 11.36 -20.44
CA GLY A 55 5.31 11.23 -19.63
C GLY A 55 6.56 10.80 -20.42
N GLN A 56 6.43 10.43 -21.70
CA GLN A 56 7.54 10.04 -22.57
C GLN A 56 7.89 11.15 -23.57
N GLN A 57 9.19 11.40 -23.76
CA GLN A 57 9.67 12.41 -24.70
C GLN A 57 9.27 12.05 -26.15
N TYR A 58 8.76 13.04 -26.89
CA TYR A 58 8.27 12.91 -28.26
C TYR A 58 7.07 11.95 -28.41
N GLN A 59 6.24 11.84 -27.37
CA GLN A 59 4.97 11.12 -27.41
C GLN A 59 3.82 12.04 -26.98
N TYR A 60 2.80 12.08 -27.82
CA TYR A 60 1.66 12.99 -27.71
C TYR A 60 0.36 12.23 -27.98
N GLN A 61 -0.72 12.64 -27.33
CA GLN A 61 -2.03 12.02 -27.49
C GLN A 61 -3.05 13.07 -27.95
N LEU A 62 -3.88 12.70 -28.92
CA LEU A 62 -5.17 13.33 -29.22
C LEU A 62 -6.20 12.73 -28.27
N ASN A 63 -6.88 13.59 -27.52
CA ASN A 63 -7.91 13.20 -26.56
C ASN A 63 -9.25 13.77 -26.98
N VAL A 64 -10.33 13.01 -26.80
CA VAL A 64 -11.71 13.47 -26.93
C VAL A 64 -12.48 13.03 -25.68
N GLN A 65 -12.99 14.00 -24.92
CA GLN A 65 -13.68 13.77 -23.65
C GLN A 65 -15.13 14.22 -23.74
N ARG A 66 -16.07 13.37 -23.32
CA ARG A 66 -17.49 13.71 -23.26
C ARG A 66 -17.77 14.79 -22.20
N VAL A 67 -18.76 15.63 -22.46
CA VAL A 67 -19.28 16.66 -21.54
C VAL A 67 -20.73 16.30 -21.19
N TYR A 68 -21.08 16.23 -19.91
CA TYR A 68 -22.45 15.98 -19.44
C TYR A 68 -23.27 17.27 -19.37
N GLU A 69 -24.58 17.18 -19.65
CA GLU A 69 -25.53 18.26 -19.42
C GLU A 69 -25.98 18.24 -17.93
N GLU A 70 -26.19 19.40 -17.32
CA GLU A 70 -26.48 19.56 -15.88
C GLU A 70 -27.70 18.69 -15.47
N GLY A 71 -27.45 17.64 -14.66
CA GLY A 71 -28.47 16.70 -14.17
C GLY A 71 -28.52 15.32 -14.86
N GLU A 72 -27.69 15.05 -15.89
CA GLU A 72 -27.57 13.70 -16.47
C GLU A 72 -26.74 12.72 -15.61
N GLU A 73 -25.77 13.22 -14.83
CA GLU A 73 -24.93 12.39 -13.94
C GLU A 73 -25.76 11.66 -12.88
N GLU A 74 -26.80 12.30 -12.31
CA GLU A 74 -27.65 11.70 -11.27
C GLU A 74 -28.52 10.55 -11.81
N LEU A 75 -28.95 10.61 -13.07
CA LEU A 75 -29.82 9.58 -13.67
C LEU A 75 -29.05 8.30 -14.03
N LEU A 76 -27.77 8.41 -14.39
CA LEU A 76 -26.91 7.25 -14.67
C LEU A 76 -26.49 6.50 -13.40
N ALA A 77 -26.43 7.19 -12.26
CA ALA A 77 -26.15 6.61 -10.95
C ALA A 77 -27.34 5.84 -10.37
N GLU A 78 -28.59 6.22 -10.69
CA GLU A 78 -29.80 5.54 -10.18
C GLU A 78 -30.19 4.27 -10.96
N GLU A 79 -29.78 4.11 -12.24
CA GLU A 79 -30.11 2.93 -13.05
C GLU A 79 -29.09 1.77 -12.95
N GLN A 80 -27.95 1.95 -12.27
CA GLN A 80 -26.90 0.93 -12.17
C GLN A 80 -26.72 0.48 -10.72
N GLY A 81 -27.25 -0.70 -10.42
CA GLY A 81 -27.05 -1.37 -9.14
C GLY A 81 -25.57 -1.64 -8.84
N GLU A 82 -25.27 -1.70 -7.54
CA GLU A 82 -23.96 -1.90 -6.92
C GLU A 82 -23.20 -3.13 -7.45
N ASP A 83 -22.44 -2.97 -8.54
CA ASP A 83 -21.42 -3.91 -9.00
C ASP A 83 -20.20 -3.13 -9.55
N ALA A 84 -19.07 -3.23 -8.86
CA ALA A 84 -17.81 -2.51 -9.16
C ALA A 84 -17.11 -2.94 -10.47
N GLU A 85 -17.61 -3.96 -11.17
CA GLU A 85 -17.13 -4.34 -12.52
C GLU A 85 -17.69 -3.45 -13.64
N ILE A 86 -18.76 -2.67 -13.37
CA ILE A 86 -19.39 -1.82 -14.38
C ILE A 86 -18.68 -0.47 -14.51
N GLU A 87 -18.06 0.02 -13.44
CA GLU A 87 -17.41 1.35 -13.39
C GLU A 87 -16.14 1.43 -14.26
N ALA A 88 -15.33 0.36 -14.31
CA ALA A 88 -14.20 0.28 -15.25
C ALA A 88 -14.63 0.26 -16.73
N LEU A 89 -15.87 -0.16 -17.00
CA LEU A 89 -16.49 -0.06 -18.33
C LEU A 89 -17.10 1.32 -18.59
N THR A 90 -17.15 2.23 -17.61
CA THR A 90 -17.64 3.61 -17.76
C THR A 90 -16.54 4.61 -18.14
N ALA A 91 -15.30 4.46 -17.67
CA ALA A 91 -14.19 5.33 -18.08
C ALA A 91 -13.91 5.26 -19.59
N ASP A 92 -13.99 4.05 -20.17
CA ASP A 92 -13.84 3.82 -21.61
C ASP A 92 -15.08 4.25 -22.42
N ARG A 93 -16.20 4.55 -21.73
CA ARG A 93 -17.41 5.11 -22.35
C ARG A 93 -17.36 6.61 -22.53
N ASP A 94 -16.58 7.37 -21.76
CA ASP A 94 -16.69 8.84 -21.74
C ASP A 94 -15.37 9.57 -22.11
N GLU A 95 -14.26 8.87 -22.34
CA GLU A 95 -13.02 9.40 -22.94
C GLU A 95 -12.54 8.52 -24.11
N LYS A 96 -12.00 9.14 -25.18
CA LYS A 96 -11.34 8.47 -26.30
C LYS A 96 -9.97 9.08 -26.56
N THR A 97 -8.92 8.26 -26.46
CA THR A 97 -7.53 8.69 -26.62
C THR A 97 -6.85 8.01 -27.80
N PHE A 98 -6.05 8.78 -28.55
CA PHE A 98 -5.36 8.32 -29.76
C PHE A 98 -3.92 8.82 -29.74
N LEU A 99 -2.97 7.93 -29.99
CA LEU A 99 -1.56 8.31 -30.10
C LEU A 99 -1.34 9.07 -31.42
N LEU A 100 -0.72 10.25 -31.36
CA LEU A 100 -0.40 11.05 -32.54
C LEU A 100 0.79 10.45 -33.30
N ASP A 101 0.52 9.36 -33.99
CA ASP A 101 1.43 8.65 -34.90
C ASP A 101 1.11 9.01 -36.36
N GLU A 102 2.06 8.79 -37.28
CA GLU A 102 1.86 8.99 -38.72
C GLU A 102 0.75 8.09 -39.26
N GLU A 103 0.62 6.88 -38.72
CA GLU A 103 -0.42 5.91 -39.10
C GLU A 103 -1.85 6.42 -38.84
N LEU A 104 -2.01 7.39 -37.94
CA LEU A 104 -3.30 7.98 -37.58
C LEU A 104 -3.90 8.81 -38.73
N GLN A 105 -3.07 9.30 -39.67
CA GLN A 105 -3.52 10.09 -40.83
C GLN A 105 -4.48 11.23 -40.46
N PHE A 106 -4.12 12.00 -39.43
CA PHE A 106 -4.91 13.14 -38.95
C PHE A 106 -5.07 14.19 -40.05
N ARG A 107 -6.29 14.68 -40.24
CA ARG A 107 -6.65 15.69 -41.25
C ARG A 107 -7.74 16.62 -40.74
N THR A 108 -7.75 17.83 -41.27
CA THR A 108 -8.79 18.82 -40.99
C THR A 108 -9.50 19.24 -42.27
N GLU A 109 -10.81 19.50 -42.19
CA GLU A 109 -11.60 20.01 -43.31
C GLU A 109 -12.56 21.08 -42.81
N ILE A 110 -12.72 22.15 -43.60
CA ILE A 110 -13.81 23.12 -43.43
C ILE A 110 -14.77 22.87 -44.60
N ARG A 111 -15.91 22.28 -44.31
CA ARG A 111 -16.92 21.91 -45.31
C ARG A 111 -17.56 23.15 -45.93
N ASP A 112 -18.15 23.01 -47.11
CA ASP A 112 -18.95 24.07 -47.77
C ASP A 112 -20.13 24.56 -46.91
N THR A 113 -20.61 23.72 -45.99
CA THR A 113 -21.64 24.02 -44.99
C THR A 113 -21.15 24.96 -43.87
N GLY A 114 -19.84 25.18 -43.76
CA GLY A 114 -19.19 25.98 -42.70
C GLY A 114 -18.78 25.15 -41.47
N GLU A 115 -19.06 23.85 -41.47
CA GLU A 115 -18.64 22.91 -40.42
C GLU A 115 -17.13 22.70 -40.45
N LYS A 116 -16.53 22.63 -39.27
CA LYS A 116 -15.08 22.44 -39.08
C LYS A 116 -14.86 21.06 -38.49
N VAL A 117 -14.11 20.22 -39.18
CA VAL A 117 -14.04 18.80 -38.89
C VAL A 117 -12.59 18.36 -38.72
N PHE A 118 -12.33 17.57 -37.68
CA PHE A 118 -11.10 16.80 -37.53
C PHE A 118 -11.42 15.35 -37.83
N ALA A 119 -10.61 14.68 -38.64
CA ALA A 119 -10.78 13.25 -38.88
C ALA A 119 -9.46 12.50 -38.83
N TRP A 120 -9.53 11.26 -38.39
CA TRP A 120 -8.37 10.37 -38.32
C TRP A 120 -8.77 8.91 -38.43
N ARG A 121 -7.82 8.06 -38.84
CA ARG A 121 -8.08 6.64 -39.06
C ARG A 121 -8.30 5.92 -37.73
N ASP A 122 -9.28 5.02 -37.70
CA ASP A 122 -9.41 4.06 -36.61
C ASP A 122 -8.39 2.93 -36.79
N LEU A 123 -7.37 2.89 -35.94
CA LEU A 123 -6.34 1.85 -35.97
C LEU A 123 -6.80 0.52 -35.34
N SER A 124 -7.94 0.54 -34.62
CA SER A 124 -8.54 -0.63 -33.97
C SER A 124 -9.74 -1.21 -34.74
N GLY A 125 -10.25 -0.47 -35.73
CA GLY A 125 -11.44 -0.82 -36.53
C GLY A 125 -11.15 -1.56 -37.84
N ASP A 126 -12.19 -1.70 -38.66
CA ASP A 126 -12.09 -2.34 -39.98
C ASP A 126 -11.39 -1.42 -41.00
N GLU A 127 -10.91 -2.00 -42.12
CA GLU A 127 -10.24 -1.23 -43.17
C GLU A 127 -11.16 -0.15 -43.75
N GLY A 128 -10.85 1.12 -43.50
CA GLY A 128 -11.62 2.28 -43.96
C GLY A 128 -12.43 2.98 -42.87
N ASP A 129 -12.45 2.46 -41.65
CA ASP A 129 -13.08 3.12 -40.50
C ASP A 129 -12.27 4.34 -40.05
N LEU A 130 -12.98 5.41 -39.68
CA LEU A 130 -12.40 6.66 -39.26
C LEU A 130 -13.24 7.34 -38.18
N TRP A 131 -12.57 8.10 -37.33
CA TRP A 131 -13.18 8.98 -36.36
C TRP A 131 -13.36 10.37 -36.96
N GLU A 132 -14.49 11.00 -36.65
CA GLU A 132 -14.82 12.36 -37.08
C GLU A 132 -15.24 13.20 -35.86
N PHE A 133 -14.50 14.26 -35.58
CA PHE A 133 -14.86 15.26 -34.57
C PHE A 133 -15.34 16.55 -35.26
N VAL A 134 -16.64 16.83 -35.13
CA VAL A 134 -17.27 18.04 -35.67
C VAL A 134 -17.19 19.13 -34.61
N CYS A 135 -16.39 20.16 -34.86
CA CYS A 135 -16.24 21.29 -33.94
C CYS A 135 -17.50 22.15 -33.94
N ASP A 136 -17.81 22.78 -32.79
CA ASP A 136 -18.91 23.73 -32.71
C ASP A 136 -18.70 24.93 -33.66
N HIS A 137 -19.81 25.52 -34.14
CA HIS A 137 -19.81 26.65 -35.06
C HIS A 137 -19.02 27.85 -34.53
N SER A 138 -18.97 28.03 -33.20
CA SER A 138 -18.22 29.10 -32.53
C SER A 138 -16.70 28.95 -32.63
N THR A 139 -16.18 27.77 -32.98
CA THR A 139 -14.74 27.50 -33.10
C THR A 139 -14.12 28.33 -34.24
N PRO A 140 -13.11 29.19 -34.01
CA PRO A 140 -12.48 29.96 -35.08
C PRO A 140 -11.71 29.08 -36.09
N ALA A 141 -11.71 29.44 -37.38
CA ALA A 141 -10.92 28.73 -38.39
C ALA A 141 -9.40 28.74 -38.09
N SER A 142 -8.89 29.82 -37.49
CA SER A 142 -7.50 29.89 -37.03
C SER A 142 -7.16 28.87 -35.94
N THR A 143 -8.14 28.46 -35.11
CA THR A 143 -7.94 27.43 -34.09
C THR A 143 -7.79 26.06 -34.75
N VAL A 144 -8.59 25.76 -35.78
CA VAL A 144 -8.49 24.53 -36.59
C VAL A 144 -7.12 24.44 -37.26
N GLU A 145 -6.67 25.52 -37.92
CA GLU A 145 -5.35 25.57 -38.56
C GLU A 145 -4.21 25.37 -37.56
N THR A 146 -4.32 25.96 -36.36
CA THR A 146 -3.33 25.79 -35.29
C THR A 146 -3.34 24.36 -34.74
N PHE A 147 -4.52 23.75 -34.61
CA PHE A 147 -4.67 22.38 -34.14
C PHE A 147 -4.07 21.38 -35.11
N GLU A 148 -4.31 21.56 -36.42
CA GLU A 148 -3.67 20.77 -37.47
C GLU A 148 -2.14 20.90 -37.41
N LEU A 149 -1.62 22.13 -37.35
CA LEU A 149 -0.18 22.37 -37.30
C LEU A 149 0.47 21.69 -36.09
N ILE A 150 -0.17 21.77 -34.91
CA ILE A 150 0.34 21.13 -33.69
C ILE A 150 0.31 19.60 -33.81
N ALA A 151 -0.74 19.03 -34.40
CA ALA A 151 -0.81 17.58 -34.65
C ALA A 151 0.35 17.11 -35.56
N LEU A 152 0.61 17.83 -36.65
CA LEU A 152 1.72 17.53 -37.58
C LEU A 152 3.09 17.67 -36.90
N GLN A 153 3.28 18.69 -36.07
CA GLN A 153 4.50 18.86 -35.27
C GLN A 153 4.71 17.69 -34.32
N CYS A 154 3.65 17.25 -33.61
CA CYS A 154 3.70 16.11 -32.70
C CYS A 154 4.07 14.80 -33.44
N GLN A 155 3.51 14.58 -34.63
CA GLN A 155 3.84 13.42 -35.47
C GLN A 155 5.29 13.47 -35.96
N PHE A 156 5.79 14.64 -36.39
CA PHE A 156 7.19 14.85 -36.76
C PHE A 156 8.14 14.51 -35.61
N GLU A 157 7.87 15.06 -34.43
CA GLU A 157 8.71 14.83 -33.26
C GLU A 157 8.78 13.35 -32.90
N ARG A 158 7.64 12.66 -32.98
CA ARG A 158 7.54 11.23 -32.70
C ARG A 158 8.30 10.39 -33.73
N LYS A 159 8.12 10.64 -35.02
CA LYS A 159 8.77 9.89 -36.11
C LYS A 159 10.29 10.07 -36.12
N TYR A 160 10.75 11.32 -36.01
CA TYR A 160 12.16 11.67 -36.18
C TYR A 160 12.93 11.77 -34.85
N ARG A 161 12.25 11.73 -33.71
CA ARG A 161 12.81 11.87 -32.35
C ARG A 161 13.67 13.14 -32.21
N LYS A 162 13.19 14.23 -32.81
CA LYS A 162 13.81 15.55 -32.83
C LYS A 162 12.76 16.62 -32.52
N PRO A 163 13.14 17.75 -31.92
CA PRO A 163 12.22 18.86 -31.69
C PRO A 163 11.65 19.45 -32.99
N HIS A 164 10.37 19.82 -33.00
CA HIS A 164 9.68 20.34 -34.19
C HIS A 164 10.28 21.67 -34.71
N GLU A 165 11.04 22.41 -33.91
CA GLU A 165 11.73 23.64 -34.34
C GLU A 165 12.82 23.37 -35.40
N GLN A 166 13.23 22.11 -35.56
CA GLN A 166 14.16 21.67 -36.60
C GLN A 166 13.45 21.17 -37.87
N ALA A 167 12.12 21.07 -37.85
CA ALA A 167 11.34 20.62 -39.00
C ALA A 167 11.32 21.70 -40.08
N THR A 168 11.58 21.30 -41.32
CA THR A 168 11.29 22.14 -42.49
C THR A 168 9.81 22.03 -42.86
N ASN A 169 9.25 23.06 -43.52
CA ASN A 169 7.87 22.98 -44.01
C ASN A 169 7.64 21.76 -44.91
N GLY A 170 8.64 21.36 -45.71
CA GLY A 170 8.54 20.16 -46.55
C GLY A 170 8.42 18.85 -45.76
N GLU A 171 9.06 18.74 -44.58
CA GLU A 171 8.99 17.56 -43.71
C GLU A 171 7.68 17.49 -42.93
N LEU A 172 7.06 18.64 -42.59
CA LEU A 172 5.73 18.68 -41.98
C LEU A 172 4.63 18.31 -42.98
N GLU A 173 4.80 18.70 -44.25
CA GLU A 173 3.87 18.32 -45.33
C GLU A 173 3.85 16.81 -45.61
N GLU A 174 4.90 16.05 -45.22
CA GLU A 174 4.90 14.58 -45.34
C GLU A 174 3.81 13.90 -44.49
N PHE A 175 3.37 14.56 -43.42
CA PHE A 175 2.35 14.04 -42.50
C PHE A 175 0.93 14.48 -42.89
N ARG A 176 0.78 15.42 -43.82
CA ARG A 176 -0.53 15.74 -44.37
C ARG A 176 -1.00 14.59 -45.24
N ALA A 177 -2.03 13.88 -44.76
CA ALA A 177 -2.64 12.79 -45.50
C ALA A 177 -3.12 13.26 -46.89
N SER A 178 -2.90 12.45 -47.93
CA SER A 178 -3.27 12.78 -49.30
C SER A 178 -4.77 13.10 -49.42
N GLU A 179 -5.10 14.20 -50.11
CA GLU A 179 -6.45 14.74 -50.34
C GLU A 179 -7.45 13.65 -50.76
N SER A 180 -8.13 13.08 -49.76
CA SER A 180 -9.38 12.34 -49.92
C SER A 180 -10.39 13.04 -49.02
N THR A 181 -11.53 13.43 -49.59
CA THR A 181 -12.59 14.17 -48.90
C THR A 181 -13.06 13.39 -47.67
N ILE A 182 -13.26 14.07 -46.53
CA ILE A 182 -13.81 13.44 -45.33
C ILE A 182 -15.28 13.09 -45.59
N PRO A 183 -15.70 11.82 -45.43
CA PRO A 183 -17.08 11.41 -45.71
C PRO A 183 -18.06 11.94 -44.65
N ASP A 184 -19.22 12.49 -45.05
CA ASP A 184 -20.15 13.20 -44.16
C ASP A 184 -21.01 12.29 -43.27
N ALA A 185 -20.96 12.51 -41.95
CA ALA A 185 -21.64 11.70 -40.95
C ALA A 185 -23.17 11.98 -40.77
N GLY A 186 -23.82 12.94 -41.44
CA GLY A 186 -25.23 13.27 -41.12
C GLY A 186 -26.18 13.77 -42.23
N SER A 187 -27.18 12.96 -42.61
CA SER A 187 -28.50 13.47 -43.00
C SER A 187 -29.61 12.41 -42.87
N VAL A 188 -30.45 12.50 -41.83
CA VAL A 188 -31.80 11.89 -41.85
C VAL A 188 -32.80 12.79 -41.13
N ILE A 189 -33.63 13.50 -41.89
CA ILE A 189 -34.92 14.04 -41.43
C ILE A 189 -36.02 13.05 -41.83
N THR A 190 -36.88 12.72 -40.86
CA THR A 190 -38.22 12.09 -40.94
C THR A 190 -38.35 10.62 -41.39
N THR A 191 -38.72 9.75 -40.44
CA THR A 191 -39.51 8.53 -40.69
C THR A 191 -41.01 8.85 -40.66
N PRO A 192 -41.86 8.02 -41.29
CA PRO A 192 -42.60 7.08 -40.44
C PRO A 192 -42.89 5.69 -41.05
N LEU A 193 -42.93 4.72 -40.13
CA LEU A 193 -43.73 3.48 -40.10
C LEU A 193 -43.61 2.45 -41.24
N ALA A 194 -43.08 1.26 -40.92
CA ALA A 194 -43.85 0.00 -40.81
C ALA A 194 -42.91 -1.22 -40.68
N SER A 195 -43.19 -2.09 -39.71
CA SER A 195 -42.68 -3.47 -39.58
C SER A 195 -43.28 -4.38 -40.69
N PRO A 196 -43.03 -5.71 -40.76
CA PRO A 196 -41.93 -6.56 -40.25
C PRO A 196 -41.43 -7.60 -41.31
N SER A 197 -40.65 -8.59 -40.86
CA SER A 197 -40.71 -10.02 -41.23
C SER A 197 -39.57 -10.67 -42.08
N ILE A 198 -38.84 -11.55 -41.39
CA ILE A 198 -38.67 -13.01 -41.62
C ILE A 198 -37.92 -13.50 -42.89
N ASP A 199 -36.94 -14.38 -42.59
CA ASP A 199 -36.54 -15.63 -43.25
C ASP A 199 -35.23 -15.74 -44.07
N ARG A 200 -34.36 -16.59 -43.51
CA ARG A 200 -33.77 -17.82 -44.08
C ARG A 200 -33.01 -17.76 -45.42
N ASP A 201 -31.77 -18.23 -45.29
CA ASP A 201 -31.19 -19.43 -45.93
C ASP A 201 -29.89 -19.14 -46.68
N GLY A 202 -29.00 -20.13 -46.70
CA GLY A 202 -27.93 -20.16 -47.71
C GLY A 202 -26.55 -20.59 -47.26
N SER A 203 -26.44 -21.75 -46.63
CA SER A 203 -25.26 -22.62 -46.58
C SER A 203 -24.29 -22.50 -47.78
N LYS A 204 -22.96 -22.48 -47.53
CA LYS A 204 -21.99 -23.40 -48.17
C LYS A 204 -20.57 -23.29 -47.59
N VAL A 205 -20.24 -24.34 -46.84
CA VAL A 205 -18.92 -24.98 -46.68
C VAL A 205 -18.01 -24.91 -47.90
N LEU A 206 -16.70 -24.75 -47.66
CA LEU A 206 -15.64 -25.65 -48.15
C LEU A 206 -14.39 -25.54 -47.25
N ALA A 207 -13.84 -26.70 -46.89
CA ALA A 207 -12.62 -26.91 -46.11
C ALA A 207 -11.51 -27.49 -47.01
N TRP A 208 -10.36 -27.77 -46.36
CA TRP A 208 -9.09 -28.38 -46.83
C TRP A 208 -8.03 -27.35 -47.33
N SER A 209 -6.77 -27.30 -46.88
CA SER A 209 -5.97 -28.02 -45.87
C SER A 209 -4.54 -27.48 -45.82
N ALA A 210 -3.82 -27.81 -44.73
CA ALA A 210 -2.39 -27.60 -44.49
C ALA A 210 -1.45 -28.31 -45.49
N HIS A 211 -0.25 -27.74 -45.68
CA HIS A 211 1.05 -28.42 -45.47
C HIS A 211 2.25 -27.42 -45.54
N ASP A 212 3.06 -27.51 -44.50
CA ASP A 212 4.53 -27.62 -44.46
C ASP A 212 5.52 -26.44 -44.64
N ASN A 213 6.28 -26.23 -43.55
CA ASN A 213 7.74 -26.15 -43.40
C ASN A 213 8.59 -25.17 -44.25
N MET A 214 9.28 -24.25 -43.54
CA MET A 214 10.71 -24.00 -43.76
C MET A 214 11.41 -23.26 -42.60
N ALA A 215 12.51 -23.85 -42.13
CA ALA A 215 13.50 -23.25 -41.25
C ALA A 215 14.66 -22.60 -42.04
N ARG A 216 15.28 -21.54 -41.51
CA ARG A 216 16.69 -21.11 -41.75
C ARG A 216 17.04 -19.94 -40.81
N LYS A 217 17.95 -20.12 -39.84
CA LYS A 217 19.42 -19.90 -39.84
C LYS A 217 19.88 -18.45 -39.60
N THR A 218 20.46 -18.29 -38.41
CA THR A 218 21.57 -17.44 -37.95
C THR A 218 22.33 -16.55 -38.95
N ALA A 219 22.57 -15.29 -38.53
CA ALA A 219 23.72 -14.49 -38.92
C ALA A 219 24.22 -13.65 -37.72
N VAL A 220 25.54 -13.66 -37.54
CA VAL A 220 26.33 -12.96 -36.52
C VAL A 220 26.82 -11.64 -37.09
N THR A 221 26.77 -10.54 -36.33
CA THR A 221 27.67 -9.39 -36.59
C THR A 221 27.96 -8.53 -35.35
N ALA A 222 29.24 -8.51 -35.00
CA ALA A 222 30.12 -7.46 -34.47
C ALA A 222 29.61 -6.33 -33.53
N THR A 223 30.35 -6.20 -32.43
CA THR A 223 30.41 -5.11 -31.44
C THR A 223 31.10 -3.84 -31.96
N PRO A 224 30.80 -2.67 -31.35
CA PRO A 224 31.75 -1.59 -31.15
C PRO A 224 32.08 -1.38 -29.66
N LYS A 225 33.36 -1.05 -29.37
CA LYS A 225 33.93 -0.76 -28.05
C LYS A 225 33.83 0.73 -27.68
N GLY A 226 33.68 1.02 -26.38
CA GLY A 226 34.00 2.28 -25.70
C GLY A 226 32.76 2.94 -25.10
N LYS A 227 32.67 3.34 -23.82
CA LYS A 227 33.69 3.74 -22.82
C LYS A 227 33.21 3.36 -21.41
N GLU A 228 34.14 3.01 -20.54
CA GLU A 228 33.93 2.70 -19.12
C GLU A 228 33.29 3.90 -18.38
N ALA A 229 32.12 3.67 -17.79
CA ALA A 229 31.63 4.43 -16.65
C ALA A 229 32.01 3.63 -15.39
N VAL A 230 32.59 4.32 -14.41
CA VAL A 230 33.04 3.75 -13.14
C VAL A 230 31.83 3.19 -12.40
N ALA A 231 31.66 1.87 -12.42
CA ALA A 231 30.70 1.16 -11.60
C ALA A 231 31.19 1.18 -10.15
N LEU A 232 30.35 1.65 -9.23
CA LEU A 232 30.46 1.28 -7.82
C LEU A 232 30.37 -0.26 -7.75
N ALA A 233 31.40 -0.87 -7.18
CA ALA A 233 31.54 -2.31 -7.14
C ALA A 233 30.36 -2.95 -6.40
N ALA A 234 29.67 -3.89 -7.07
CA ALA A 234 28.92 -4.93 -6.40
C ALA A 234 29.83 -5.60 -5.35
N PRO A 235 29.31 -6.07 -4.20
CA PRO A 235 30.11 -6.92 -3.33
C PRO A 235 30.60 -8.09 -4.18
N GLY A 236 31.91 -8.10 -4.45
CA GLY A 236 32.55 -9.23 -5.11
C GLY A 236 32.36 -10.48 -4.24
N PRO A 237 32.57 -11.69 -4.79
CA PRO A 237 32.50 -12.92 -4.02
C PRO A 237 33.36 -12.78 -2.77
N SER A 238 32.72 -12.67 -1.61
CA SER A 238 33.42 -12.55 -0.33
C SER A 238 34.31 -13.76 -0.14
N ALA A 239 35.50 -13.50 0.40
CA ALA A 239 36.53 -14.50 0.65
C ALA A 239 35.94 -15.72 1.36
N VAL A 240 36.05 -16.91 0.73
CA VAL A 240 35.79 -18.25 1.27
C VAL A 240 34.83 -18.24 2.46
N ILE A 241 33.54 -18.15 2.18
CA ILE A 241 32.50 -18.29 3.22
C ILE A 241 32.67 -19.67 3.83
N VAL A 242 33.05 -19.73 5.11
CA VAL A 242 33.16 -21.00 5.85
C VAL A 242 31.75 -21.42 6.20
N HIS A 243 31.20 -22.35 5.42
CA HIS A 243 29.87 -22.90 5.71
C HIS A 243 29.94 -23.91 6.86
N PRO A 244 28.97 -23.89 7.78
CA PRO A 244 28.90 -24.87 8.85
C PRO A 244 28.71 -26.30 8.30
N GLU A 245 29.19 -27.31 9.02
CA GLU A 245 28.98 -28.71 8.64
C GLU A 245 27.48 -29.06 8.73
N ALA A 246 26.89 -29.37 7.58
CA ALA A 246 25.50 -29.79 7.48
C ALA A 246 25.32 -31.21 8.03
N ARG A 247 24.27 -31.41 8.83
CA ARG A 247 23.86 -32.73 9.32
C ARG A 247 22.90 -33.42 8.34
N GLU A 248 21.96 -32.65 7.80
CA GLU A 248 20.92 -33.12 6.89
C GLU A 248 20.60 -32.02 5.87
N THR A 249 20.30 -32.40 4.62
CA THR A 249 19.85 -31.48 3.58
C THR A 249 18.34 -31.60 3.46
N LEU A 250 17.63 -30.49 3.66
CA LEU A 250 16.17 -30.43 3.57
C LEU A 250 15.68 -30.15 2.14
N ALA A 251 16.39 -29.27 1.41
CA ALA A 251 16.10 -29.01 0.00
C ALA A 251 17.39 -28.72 -0.78
N GLU A 252 17.40 -29.12 -2.06
CA GLU A 252 18.45 -28.83 -3.02
C GLU A 252 17.81 -28.54 -4.38
N SER A 253 17.98 -27.32 -4.87
CA SER A 253 17.33 -26.87 -6.12
C SER A 253 18.28 -26.05 -6.98
N ALA A 254 18.19 -26.24 -8.30
CA ALA A 254 18.95 -25.45 -9.28
C ALA A 254 18.19 -24.17 -9.66
N ALA A 255 18.91 -23.04 -9.71
CA ALA A 255 18.34 -21.71 -9.97
C ALA A 255 19.35 -20.76 -10.65
N GLU A 256 18.88 -19.59 -11.06
CA GLU A 256 19.71 -18.42 -11.41
C GLU A 256 19.76 -17.45 -10.23
N LEU A 257 20.88 -16.77 -10.03
CA LEU A 257 21.09 -15.81 -8.96
C LEU A 257 21.13 -14.37 -9.48
N TRP A 258 20.31 -13.53 -8.88
CA TRP A 258 20.16 -12.12 -9.20
C TRP A 258 20.30 -11.27 -7.93
N LEU A 259 20.88 -10.08 -8.05
CA LEU A 259 21.08 -9.13 -6.95
C LEU A 259 20.34 -7.82 -7.24
N PHE A 260 19.60 -7.32 -6.27
CA PHE A 260 18.93 -6.03 -6.37
C PHE A 260 19.93 -4.88 -6.33
N ASN A 261 19.89 -4.00 -7.32
CA ASN A 261 20.69 -2.79 -7.37
C ASN A 261 19.86 -1.59 -6.89
N LEU A 262 20.29 -0.95 -5.79
CA LEU A 262 19.62 0.20 -5.19
C LEU A 262 19.61 1.47 -6.08
N GLU A 263 20.55 1.60 -7.01
CA GLU A 263 20.64 2.76 -7.91
C GLU A 263 19.68 2.63 -9.10
N SER A 264 19.62 1.44 -9.72
CA SER A 264 18.73 1.21 -10.87
C SER A 264 17.31 0.79 -10.46
N GLY A 265 17.11 0.28 -9.24
CA GLY A 265 15.84 -0.28 -8.80
C GLY A 265 15.50 -1.63 -9.46
N GLU A 266 16.49 -2.32 -10.02
CA GLU A 266 16.30 -3.56 -10.78
C GLU A 266 17.19 -4.69 -10.27
N PHE A 267 16.76 -5.93 -10.49
CA PHE A 267 17.57 -7.13 -10.22
C PHE A 267 18.55 -7.39 -11.38
N LEU A 268 19.84 -7.47 -11.05
CA LEU A 268 20.92 -7.72 -12.01
C LEU A 268 21.43 -9.16 -11.85
N LEU A 269 21.50 -9.88 -12.97
CA LEU A 269 22.00 -11.26 -13.02
C LEU A 269 23.46 -11.33 -12.55
N GLN A 270 23.72 -12.18 -11.57
CA GLN A 270 25.06 -12.45 -11.03
C GLN A 270 25.61 -13.80 -11.53
N ASP A 271 24.80 -14.85 -11.51
CA ASP A 271 25.17 -16.18 -11.99
C ASP A 271 23.96 -16.91 -12.59
N ALA A 272 24.11 -17.44 -13.80
CA ALA A 272 23.05 -18.15 -14.52
C ALA A 272 22.89 -19.62 -14.10
N GLY A 273 23.74 -20.13 -13.20
CA GLY A 273 23.64 -21.51 -12.74
C GLY A 273 24.18 -21.69 -11.34
N VAL A 274 23.27 -21.61 -10.36
CA VAL A 274 23.55 -21.88 -8.94
C VAL A 274 22.71 -23.04 -8.42
N THR A 275 23.19 -23.65 -7.35
CA THR A 275 22.47 -24.63 -6.53
C THR A 275 22.18 -24.00 -5.17
N ALA A 276 20.90 -23.86 -4.84
CA ALA A 276 20.44 -23.41 -3.54
C ALA A 276 20.20 -24.63 -2.63
N LEU A 277 20.80 -24.60 -1.45
CA LEU A 277 20.80 -25.68 -0.47
C LEU A 277 20.22 -25.19 0.86
N VAL A 278 19.22 -25.88 1.37
CA VAL A 278 18.68 -25.70 2.73
C VAL A 278 19.16 -26.85 3.58
N THR A 279 19.88 -26.56 4.67
CA THR A 279 20.54 -27.57 5.51
C THR A 279 20.23 -27.38 7.00
N ASP A 280 20.14 -28.50 7.72
CA ASP A 280 20.04 -28.56 9.18
C ASP A 280 21.45 -28.66 9.79
N LEU A 281 21.79 -27.73 10.67
CA LEU A 281 23.06 -27.70 11.41
C LEU A 281 22.95 -28.33 12.82
N GLY A 282 21.74 -28.72 13.22
CA GLY A 282 21.39 -29.14 14.57
C GLY A 282 21.08 -27.96 15.50
N ASN A 283 20.58 -28.28 16.70
CA ASN A 283 20.19 -27.29 17.72
C ASN A 283 19.22 -26.21 17.20
N TRP A 284 18.28 -26.59 16.32
CA TRP A 284 17.30 -25.68 15.71
C TRP A 284 17.90 -24.56 14.85
N LYS A 285 19.12 -24.78 14.34
CA LYS A 285 19.79 -23.86 13.43
C LYS A 285 19.77 -24.45 12.02
N TYR A 286 19.28 -23.66 11.08
CA TYR A 286 19.21 -24.03 9.66
C TYR A 286 19.96 -23.00 8.83
N TRP A 287 20.43 -23.42 7.67
CA TRP A 287 21.31 -22.63 6.83
C TRP A 287 20.90 -22.71 5.36
N LEU A 288 20.82 -21.54 4.72
CA LEU A 288 20.66 -21.38 3.30
C LEU A 288 22.03 -21.12 2.69
N GLN A 289 22.45 -21.96 1.75
CA GLN A 289 23.70 -21.81 1.02
C GLN A 289 23.42 -21.75 -0.48
N ILE A 290 24.08 -20.84 -1.19
CA ILE A 290 24.01 -20.71 -2.65
C ILE A 290 25.39 -20.99 -3.25
N LYS A 291 25.50 -22.12 -3.95
CA LYS A 291 26.73 -22.56 -4.62
C LYS A 291 26.64 -22.30 -6.12
N GLY A 292 27.63 -21.63 -6.69
CA GLY A 292 27.79 -21.49 -8.14
C GLY A 292 29.13 -22.05 -8.60
N LYS A 293 29.76 -21.37 -9.56
CA LYS A 293 31.18 -21.64 -9.93
C LYS A 293 32.13 -21.37 -8.75
N ASN A 294 31.76 -20.41 -7.91
CA ASN A 294 32.34 -20.14 -6.59
C ASN A 294 31.20 -20.22 -5.56
N ASP A 295 31.55 -20.28 -4.28
CA ASP A 295 30.57 -20.14 -3.19
C ASP A 295 30.10 -18.67 -3.14
N TRP A 296 28.80 -18.42 -3.33
CA TRP A 296 28.27 -17.06 -3.46
C TRP A 296 27.90 -16.47 -2.10
N LEU A 297 26.95 -17.09 -1.41
CA LEU A 297 26.47 -16.62 -0.11
C LEU A 297 25.99 -17.78 0.76
N GLY A 298 26.05 -17.57 2.08
CA GLY A 298 25.48 -18.45 3.08
C GLY A 298 24.91 -17.62 4.21
N GLN A 299 23.73 -17.98 4.70
CA GLN A 299 23.13 -17.32 5.86
C GLN A 299 22.24 -18.25 6.68
N ALA A 300 22.01 -17.87 7.93
CA ALA A 300 21.06 -18.56 8.79
C ALA A 300 19.63 -18.35 8.30
N ILE A 301 18.82 -19.42 8.36
CA ILE A 301 17.39 -19.35 8.05
C ILE A 301 16.68 -18.94 9.33
N ILE A 302 16.40 -17.64 9.42
CA ILE A 302 15.70 -16.97 10.52
C ILE A 302 14.64 -16.03 9.92
N PRO A 303 13.67 -15.53 10.71
CA PRO A 303 12.56 -14.72 10.19
C PRO A 303 12.97 -13.49 9.37
N ASP A 304 14.14 -12.93 9.67
CA ASP A 304 14.68 -11.76 8.99
C ASP A 304 15.03 -12.02 7.52
N ILE A 305 15.10 -13.28 7.08
CA ILE A 305 15.31 -13.66 5.67
C ILE A 305 14.23 -13.09 4.73
N ASN A 306 13.05 -12.76 5.28
CA ASN A 306 11.90 -12.18 4.59
C ASN A 306 11.58 -12.89 3.25
N PRO A 307 11.15 -14.16 3.30
CA PRO A 307 10.98 -14.97 2.10
C PRO A 307 9.75 -14.50 1.30
N VAL A 308 9.94 -14.18 0.02
CA VAL A 308 8.84 -13.84 -0.91
C VAL A 308 8.94 -14.72 -2.15
N PHE A 309 7.94 -15.57 -2.36
CA PHE A 309 7.82 -16.42 -3.54
C PHE A 309 6.85 -15.78 -4.53
N ASN A 310 7.20 -15.85 -5.82
CA ASN A 310 6.32 -15.48 -6.91
C ASN A 310 6.27 -16.63 -7.91
N PHE A 311 5.13 -17.29 -7.98
CA PHE A 311 4.90 -18.47 -8.82
C PHE A 311 4.81 -18.15 -10.32
N GLU A 312 4.36 -16.95 -10.69
CA GLU A 312 4.28 -16.51 -12.08
C GLU A 312 5.68 -16.35 -12.69
N TYR A 313 6.57 -15.63 -12.00
CA TYR A 313 7.95 -15.43 -12.43
C TYR A 313 8.89 -16.56 -11.99
N LYS A 314 8.37 -17.56 -11.26
CA LYS A 314 9.11 -18.69 -10.69
C LYS A 314 10.34 -18.21 -9.91
N SER A 315 10.13 -17.23 -9.05
CA SER A 315 11.21 -16.52 -8.36
C SER A 315 11.01 -16.50 -6.86
N PHE A 316 12.13 -16.54 -6.14
CA PHE A 316 12.21 -16.43 -4.71
C PHE A 316 13.11 -15.26 -4.35
N ILE A 317 12.56 -14.25 -3.69
CA ILE A 317 13.27 -13.06 -3.24
C ILE A 317 13.48 -13.16 -1.73
N PHE A 318 14.69 -12.83 -1.27
CA PHE A 318 15.05 -12.87 0.13
C PHE A 318 16.12 -11.84 0.47
N ASN A 319 16.24 -11.51 1.75
CA ASN A 319 17.27 -10.61 2.24
C ASN A 319 18.43 -11.38 2.88
N GLN A 320 19.64 -10.89 2.65
CA GLN A 320 20.86 -11.34 3.30
C GLN A 320 21.51 -10.18 4.04
N TYR A 321 22.05 -10.48 5.21
CA TYR A 321 22.68 -9.50 6.09
C TYR A 321 24.17 -9.79 6.23
N ASP A 322 24.98 -8.77 6.00
CA ASP A 322 26.43 -8.83 6.17
C ASP A 322 26.83 -8.58 7.63
N GLU A 323 28.10 -8.82 7.99
CA GLU A 323 28.62 -8.60 9.35
C GLU A 323 28.46 -7.13 9.81
N ASP A 324 28.52 -6.19 8.87
CA ASP A 324 28.32 -4.76 9.09
C ASP A 324 26.83 -4.36 9.26
N GLY A 325 25.91 -5.33 9.23
CA GLY A 325 24.47 -5.09 9.34
C GLY A 325 23.81 -4.53 8.07
N SER A 326 24.56 -4.46 6.96
CA SER A 326 24.01 -4.07 5.66
C SER A 326 23.12 -5.18 5.11
N ALA A 327 21.96 -4.80 4.57
CA ALA A 327 20.99 -5.72 3.99
C ALA A 327 21.05 -5.67 2.46
N TYR A 328 21.08 -6.85 1.83
CA TYR A 328 21.05 -7.03 0.38
C TYR A 328 19.87 -7.89 -0.01
N SER A 329 19.16 -7.51 -1.07
CA SER A 329 18.03 -8.28 -1.59
C SER A 329 18.47 -9.12 -2.78
N TRP A 330 18.30 -10.43 -2.67
CA TRP A 330 18.70 -11.43 -3.66
C TRP A 330 17.47 -12.11 -4.22
N LEU A 331 17.54 -12.55 -5.48
CA LEU A 331 16.50 -13.29 -6.17
C LEU A 331 17.06 -14.58 -6.75
N LEU A 332 16.41 -15.69 -6.45
CA LEU A 332 16.60 -17.00 -7.08
C LEU A 332 15.50 -17.25 -8.09
N LYS A 333 15.87 -17.48 -9.35
CA LYS A 333 14.91 -17.80 -10.42
C LYS A 333 14.98 -19.28 -10.78
N PHE A 334 13.85 -19.97 -10.71
CA PHE A 334 13.72 -21.40 -11.00
C PHE A 334 13.19 -21.62 -12.42
N LYS A 335 13.52 -22.77 -13.00
CA LYS A 335 13.05 -23.14 -14.36
C LYS A 335 11.60 -23.64 -14.35
N GLU A 336 11.28 -24.43 -13.35
CA GLU A 336 10.02 -25.17 -13.21
C GLU A 336 9.40 -24.87 -11.86
N THR A 337 8.07 -24.85 -11.81
CA THR A 337 7.31 -24.50 -10.61
C THR A 337 7.48 -25.57 -9.53
N GLU A 338 7.55 -26.84 -9.94
CA GLU A 338 7.75 -28.00 -9.06
C GLU A 338 9.08 -27.91 -8.29
N ILE A 339 10.15 -27.42 -8.94
CA ILE A 339 11.45 -27.23 -8.28
C ILE A 339 11.38 -26.12 -7.23
N MET A 340 10.59 -25.07 -7.50
CA MET A 340 10.38 -23.98 -6.58
C MET A 340 9.53 -24.41 -5.38
N GLU A 341 8.46 -25.18 -5.61
CA GLU A 341 7.62 -25.76 -4.54
C GLU A 341 8.44 -26.64 -3.60
N MET A 342 9.28 -27.54 -4.14
CA MET A 342 10.18 -28.36 -3.33
C MET A 342 11.16 -27.51 -2.50
N PHE A 343 11.68 -26.44 -3.08
CA PHE A 343 12.57 -25.51 -2.37
C PHE A 343 11.83 -24.76 -1.26
N GLN A 344 10.62 -24.29 -1.56
CA GLN A 344 9.75 -23.59 -0.62
C GLN A 344 9.40 -24.48 0.56
N GLU A 345 8.97 -25.73 0.34
CA GLU A 345 8.67 -26.68 1.41
C GLU A 345 9.87 -26.86 2.36
N GLY A 346 11.07 -27.08 1.81
CA GLY A 346 12.28 -27.24 2.62
C GLY A 346 12.67 -25.97 3.40
N LEU A 347 12.54 -24.79 2.79
CA LEU A 347 12.81 -23.50 3.45
C LEU A 347 11.78 -23.21 4.55
N MET A 348 10.50 -23.46 4.28
CA MET A 348 9.42 -23.22 5.25
C MET A 348 9.50 -24.22 6.41
N GLN A 349 9.83 -25.48 6.13
CA GLN A 349 10.12 -26.46 7.18
C GLN A 349 11.26 -25.96 8.08
N ALA A 350 12.37 -25.49 7.49
CA ALA A 350 13.50 -24.97 8.25
C ALA A 350 13.12 -23.77 9.14
N LEU A 351 12.37 -22.80 8.59
CA LEU A 351 11.88 -21.65 9.37
C LEU A 351 10.95 -22.08 10.51
N TRP A 352 10.02 -23.00 10.24
CA TRP A 352 9.08 -23.46 11.25
C TRP A 352 9.79 -24.22 12.38
N GLU A 353 10.71 -25.14 12.04
CA GLU A 353 11.48 -25.91 13.02
C GLU A 353 12.41 -25.02 13.84
N HIS A 354 12.96 -23.94 13.24
CA HIS A 354 13.73 -22.91 13.95
C HIS A 354 12.89 -22.21 15.02
N LEU A 355 11.70 -21.75 14.64
CA LEU A 355 10.83 -20.94 15.50
C LEU A 355 10.14 -21.73 16.62
N HIS A 356 9.72 -22.96 16.31
CA HIS A 356 8.96 -23.78 17.26
C HIS A 356 9.85 -24.68 18.14
N GLU A 357 11.16 -24.72 17.85
CA GLU A 357 12.12 -25.62 18.50
C GLU A 357 11.59 -27.07 18.57
N MET A 358 10.91 -27.49 17.51
CA MET A 358 10.27 -28.79 17.36
C MET A 358 10.52 -29.31 15.95
N LYS A 359 10.78 -30.62 15.83
CA LYS A 359 10.93 -31.25 14.51
C LYS A 359 9.59 -31.32 13.80
N TRP A 360 9.57 -30.99 12.52
CA TRP A 360 8.39 -30.94 11.66
C TRP A 360 7.60 -32.24 11.73
N GLY A 361 8.27 -33.39 11.65
CA GLY A 361 7.65 -34.71 11.76
C GLY A 361 6.94 -35.01 13.09
N LYS A 362 7.11 -34.18 14.13
CA LYS A 362 6.35 -34.28 15.39
C LYS A 362 5.07 -33.42 15.38
N ALA A 363 4.99 -32.42 14.50
CA ALA A 363 3.77 -31.63 14.33
C ALA A 363 2.65 -32.53 13.81
N THR A 364 1.39 -32.18 14.10
CA THR A 364 0.28 -32.93 13.52
C THR A 364 0.22 -32.66 12.03
N LYS A 365 -0.16 -33.66 11.23
CA LYS A 365 -0.26 -33.50 9.77
C LYS A 365 -1.15 -32.31 9.38
N THR A 366 -2.22 -32.07 10.13
CA THR A 366 -3.12 -30.93 9.91
C THR A 366 -2.44 -29.59 10.18
N ASP A 367 -1.57 -29.49 11.17
CA ASP A 367 -0.85 -28.24 11.43
C ASP A 367 0.27 -28.04 10.38
N GLN A 368 0.90 -29.13 9.91
CA GLN A 368 1.86 -29.08 8.81
C GLN A 368 1.20 -28.56 7.52
N ASP A 369 0.08 -29.18 7.13
CA ASP A 369 -0.70 -28.80 5.94
C ASP A 369 -1.15 -27.33 6.07
N TYR A 370 -1.68 -26.93 7.24
CA TYR A 370 -2.10 -25.54 7.49
C TYR A 370 -0.95 -24.53 7.36
N VAL A 371 0.24 -24.88 7.86
CA VAL A 371 1.41 -23.99 7.78
C VAL A 371 1.87 -23.86 6.33
N LEU A 372 1.98 -24.96 5.58
CA LEU A 372 2.35 -24.93 4.16
C LEU A 372 1.33 -24.17 3.31
N ASP A 373 0.03 -24.45 3.51
CA ASP A 373 -1.06 -23.77 2.80
C ASP A 373 -1.10 -22.29 3.14
N ALA A 374 -0.94 -21.93 4.42
CA ALA A 374 -0.85 -20.54 4.83
C ALA A 374 0.31 -19.87 4.10
N PHE A 375 1.50 -20.48 4.06
CA PHE A 375 2.68 -19.97 3.34
C PHE A 375 2.46 -19.81 1.82
N ASN A 376 1.68 -20.68 1.20
CA ASN A 376 1.33 -20.58 -0.23
C ASN A 376 0.40 -19.39 -0.51
N ASP A 377 -0.62 -19.18 0.33
CA ASP A 377 -1.56 -18.04 0.25
C ASP A 377 -0.91 -16.72 0.76
N LEU A 378 0.34 -16.76 1.27
CA LEU A 378 1.15 -15.55 1.51
C LEU A 378 1.77 -14.99 0.23
N THR A 379 1.70 -15.71 -0.89
CA THR A 379 2.19 -15.22 -2.17
C THR A 379 1.10 -14.36 -2.80
N MET A 380 1.43 -13.10 -3.11
CA MET A 380 0.56 -12.26 -3.92
C MET A 380 0.44 -12.96 -5.28
N GLU A 381 -0.65 -13.69 -5.50
CA GLU A 381 -1.08 -14.09 -6.82
C GLU A 381 -1.38 -12.79 -7.58
N ASP A 382 -0.71 -12.59 -8.71
CA ASP A 382 -0.91 -11.42 -9.55
C ASP A 382 -2.37 -11.42 -10.03
N ALA A 383 -3.18 -10.52 -9.49
CA ALA A 383 -4.39 -10.09 -10.17
C ALA A 383 -3.97 -9.44 -11.51
N PRO A 384 -4.73 -9.60 -12.61
CA PRO A 384 -4.43 -8.92 -13.86
C PRO A 384 -4.21 -7.44 -13.59
N THR A 385 -3.19 -6.86 -14.22
CA THR A 385 -2.89 -5.43 -14.15
C THR A 385 -4.05 -4.64 -14.72
N ILE A 386 -5.03 -4.34 -13.88
CA ILE A 386 -5.97 -3.24 -14.10
C ILE A 386 -5.07 -2.01 -14.05
N GLU A 387 -5.07 -1.24 -15.14
CA GLU A 387 -4.30 0.00 -15.26
C GLU A 387 -4.52 0.84 -14.00
N GLU A 388 -3.45 1.49 -13.52
CA GLU A 388 -3.47 2.26 -12.29
C GLU A 388 -4.48 3.42 -12.38
N GLU A 389 -5.74 3.15 -12.12
CA GLU A 389 -6.64 4.12 -11.53
C GLU A 389 -6.16 4.26 -10.07
N ASP A 390 -5.30 5.26 -9.88
CA ASP A 390 -5.13 5.88 -8.58
C ASP A 390 -6.53 6.23 -8.08
N GLU A 391 -7.04 5.43 -7.14
CA GLU A 391 -8.15 5.82 -6.28
C GLU A 391 -7.71 7.04 -5.47
N ASP A 392 -7.73 8.21 -6.10
CA ASP A 392 -7.79 9.49 -5.44
C ASP A 392 -9.23 9.68 -4.94
N GLU A 393 -9.65 8.82 -4.02
CA GLU A 393 -10.89 9.00 -3.29
C GLU A 393 -10.67 10.04 -2.18
N TYR A 394 -10.41 11.29 -2.58
CA TYR A 394 -10.38 12.47 -1.70
C TYR A 394 -10.81 13.72 -2.47
N ASP A 395 -12.07 13.80 -2.90
CA ASP A 395 -12.69 15.12 -3.12
C ASP A 395 -13.25 15.63 -1.79
N GLU A 396 -12.43 16.39 -1.08
CA GLU A 396 -12.91 17.35 -0.10
C GLU A 396 -11.95 18.54 -0.15
N SER A 397 -12.46 19.64 -0.70
CA SER A 397 -11.80 20.92 -0.81
C SER A 397 -11.59 21.55 0.58
N GLU A 398 -10.53 21.14 1.27
CA GLU A 398 -9.92 21.95 2.33
C GLU A 398 -8.46 22.28 1.96
N ASP A 399 -8.26 23.58 1.71
CA ASP A 399 -6.98 24.25 1.54
C ASP A 399 -6.18 24.17 2.85
N ASP A 400 -5.58 23.02 3.12
CA ASP A 400 -4.62 22.83 4.20
C ASP A 400 -3.20 22.85 3.63
N SER A 401 -2.90 23.96 2.95
CA SER A 401 -1.55 24.39 2.57
C SER A 401 -0.79 25.04 3.74
N THR A 402 -1.24 24.80 4.97
CA THR A 402 -0.62 25.28 6.20
C THR A 402 0.49 24.33 6.66
N ALA A 403 1.64 24.91 7.00
CA ALA A 403 2.83 24.19 7.41
C ALA A 403 2.52 23.20 8.56
N GLN A 404 3.06 21.98 8.47
CA GLN A 404 3.04 20.99 9.56
C GLN A 404 3.62 21.66 10.82
N GLN A 405 2.75 22.00 11.77
CA GLN A 405 3.16 22.59 13.04
C GLN A 405 3.47 21.45 14.01
N SER A 406 4.76 21.24 14.28
CA SER A 406 5.20 20.33 15.33
C SER A 406 5.01 21.00 16.68
N GLU A 407 4.34 20.31 17.60
CA GLU A 407 4.17 20.80 18.97
C GLU A 407 5.32 20.26 19.83
N HIS A 408 6.19 21.18 20.28
CA HIS A 408 7.24 20.89 21.26
C HIS A 408 6.71 21.03 22.68
N TYR A 409 7.33 20.29 23.61
CA TYR A 409 6.92 20.22 25.01
C TYR A 409 7.19 21.48 25.85
N ASP A 410 7.75 22.55 25.27
CA ASP A 410 8.17 23.75 26.02
C ASP A 410 7.34 24.97 25.61
N SER A 411 6.33 25.27 26.43
CA SER A 411 5.49 26.48 26.31
C SER A 411 5.46 27.20 27.65
N ASP A 412 6.66 27.53 28.17
CA ASP A 412 6.82 28.57 29.19
C ASP A 412 8.21 29.23 29.05
N GLU A 413 8.18 30.52 28.68
CA GLU A 413 9.25 31.55 28.72
C GLU A 413 10.26 31.69 27.54
N SER A 414 10.04 32.77 26.77
CA SER A 414 10.92 33.48 25.81
C SER A 414 11.38 32.77 24.53
N GLU A 415 11.09 33.39 23.37
CA GLU A 415 11.44 32.97 22.00
C GLU A 415 12.96 32.89 21.67
N ASP A 416 13.84 32.88 22.67
CA ASP A 416 15.30 32.90 22.50
C ASP A 416 15.98 31.78 23.31
N ASP A 417 15.62 30.51 23.08
CA ASP A 417 16.54 29.35 23.19
C ASP A 417 15.79 28.05 22.82
N VAL A 418 15.98 27.58 21.58
CA VAL A 418 15.40 26.30 21.12
C VAL A 418 16.23 25.13 21.68
N GLU A 419 16.13 24.84 22.98
CA GLU A 419 16.60 23.57 23.53
C GLU A 419 15.62 22.44 23.13
N VAL A 420 15.79 21.89 21.92
CA VAL A 420 14.95 20.80 21.33
C VAL A 420 14.95 19.50 22.17
N ARG A 421 15.71 19.43 23.27
CA ARG A 421 15.90 18.22 24.07
C ARG A 421 15.83 18.53 25.56
N ASP A 422 14.78 18.02 26.18
CA ASP A 422 14.65 17.95 27.64
C ASP A 422 15.92 17.29 28.23
N LYS A 423 16.58 17.94 29.20
CA LYS A 423 17.83 17.48 29.84
C LYS A 423 17.67 16.17 30.63
N ASP A 424 16.45 15.64 30.75
CA ASP A 424 16.11 14.46 31.55
C ASP A 424 16.31 13.12 30.83
N GLY A 425 16.55 13.14 29.51
CA GLY A 425 16.83 11.93 28.70
C GLY A 425 15.63 11.00 28.48
N ASN A 426 14.42 11.38 28.94
CA ASN A 426 13.21 10.60 28.71
C ASN A 426 12.72 10.81 27.28
N VAL A 427 12.11 9.78 26.69
CA VAL A 427 11.47 9.86 25.37
C VAL A 427 10.01 9.43 25.46
N ASN A 428 9.22 9.81 24.47
CA ASN A 428 7.85 9.37 24.34
C ASN A 428 7.81 7.83 24.21
N SER A 429 6.85 7.18 24.89
CA SER A 429 6.80 5.72 24.99
C SER A 429 5.42 5.11 24.74
N GLN A 430 4.34 5.84 24.99
CA GLN A 430 2.96 5.36 24.78
C GLN A 430 2.10 6.52 24.26
N LEU A 431 1.12 6.18 23.42
CA LEU A 431 0.10 7.09 22.89
C LEU A 431 -1.28 6.51 23.20
N ALA A 432 -2.15 7.31 23.80
CA ALA A 432 -3.57 6.98 23.97
C ALA A 432 -4.43 8.07 23.34
N VAL A 433 -5.40 7.67 22.51
CA VAL A 433 -6.28 8.60 21.79
C VAL A 433 -7.67 8.57 22.44
N GLY A 434 -8.16 9.75 22.82
CA GLY A 434 -9.51 9.95 23.33
C GLY A 434 -10.57 9.77 22.25
N TYR A 435 -11.71 9.20 22.65
CA TYR A 435 -12.84 8.92 21.75
C TYR A 435 -14.00 9.90 21.97
N LYS A 436 -14.06 10.53 23.14
CA LYS A 436 -15.14 11.45 23.54
C LYS A 436 -14.65 12.89 23.69
N HIS A 437 -13.48 13.05 24.27
CA HIS A 437 -12.84 14.35 24.39
C HIS A 437 -11.69 14.36 23.38
N ASP A 438 -11.79 15.19 22.34
CA ASP A 438 -10.82 15.33 21.23
C ASP A 438 -9.40 15.65 21.73
N ARG A 439 -8.75 14.65 22.32
CA ARG A 439 -7.49 14.76 23.05
C ARG A 439 -6.69 13.48 22.89
N SER A 440 -5.38 13.65 22.82
CA SER A 440 -4.42 12.55 22.86
C SER A 440 -3.46 12.75 24.01
N PHE A 441 -3.04 11.62 24.59
CA PHE A 441 -2.19 11.58 25.76
C PHE A 441 -0.91 10.82 25.40
N VAL A 442 0.24 11.43 25.64
CA VAL A 442 1.54 10.83 25.34
C VAL A 442 2.36 10.70 26.61
N VAL A 443 2.74 9.45 26.92
CA VAL A 443 3.57 9.15 28.10
C VAL A 443 5.03 9.40 27.75
N ARG A 444 5.73 10.15 28.60
CA ARG A 444 7.17 10.46 28.51
C ARG A 444 7.80 10.31 29.90
N GLY A 445 8.46 9.18 30.15
CA GLY A 445 9.01 8.90 31.48
C GLY A 445 7.93 8.92 32.56
N SER A 446 7.99 9.86 33.51
CA SER A 446 6.98 10.05 34.58
C SER A 446 6.07 11.27 34.35
N LYS A 447 5.98 11.73 33.11
CA LYS A 447 5.15 12.85 32.64
C LYS A 447 4.14 12.33 31.61
N ILE A 448 2.98 12.98 31.49
CA ILE A 448 2.00 12.71 30.42
C ILE A 448 1.63 14.04 29.76
N GLY A 449 2.01 14.19 28.49
CA GLY A 449 1.60 15.33 27.68
C GLY A 449 0.16 15.15 27.19
N VAL A 450 -0.62 16.24 27.24
CA VAL A 450 -2.02 16.28 26.79
C VAL A 450 -2.11 17.20 25.59
N PHE A 451 -2.56 16.66 24.47
CA PHE A 451 -2.68 17.35 23.19
C PHE A 451 -4.15 17.40 22.79
N LYS A 452 -4.70 18.59 22.59
CA LYS A 452 -6.06 18.79 22.11
C LYS A 452 -6.06 18.73 20.58
N HIS A 453 -7.07 18.10 19.98
CA HIS A 453 -7.26 18.14 18.54
C HIS A 453 -8.00 19.43 18.18
N THR A 454 -7.48 20.17 17.20
CA THR A 454 -8.13 21.37 16.68
C THR A 454 -9.08 21.01 15.53
N PRO A 455 -10.04 21.90 15.19
CA PRO A 455 -10.87 21.74 14.00
C PRO A 455 -10.02 21.63 12.72
N ASP A 456 -8.92 22.39 12.64
CA ASP A 456 -8.00 22.44 11.50
C ASP A 456 -7.06 21.23 11.42
N ASN A 457 -7.41 20.09 12.02
CA ASN A 457 -6.60 18.86 12.03
C ASN A 457 -5.14 19.04 12.49
N HIS A 458 -4.94 19.93 13.47
CA HIS A 458 -3.68 20.07 14.19
C HIS A 458 -3.81 19.55 15.63
N LEU A 459 -2.65 19.29 16.24
CA LEU A 459 -2.56 19.08 17.68
C LEU A 459 -2.13 20.38 18.33
N GLN A 460 -2.74 20.70 19.45
CA GLN A 460 -2.32 21.81 20.31
C GLN A 460 -1.91 21.23 21.66
N PHE A 461 -0.65 21.44 22.06
CA PHE A 461 -0.22 21.09 23.39
C PHE A 461 -1.02 21.92 24.42
N THR A 462 -1.73 21.23 25.32
CA THR A 462 -2.60 21.87 26.31
C THR A 462 -1.92 21.94 27.67
N THR A 463 -1.41 20.82 28.15
CA THR A 463 -0.80 20.73 29.47
C THR A 463 0.05 19.48 29.61
N ASN A 464 0.93 19.47 30.62
CA ASN A 464 1.72 18.32 31.00
C ASN A 464 1.34 17.88 32.42
N ILE A 465 0.80 16.67 32.55
CA ILE A 465 0.58 16.02 33.83
C ILE A 465 1.94 15.56 34.35
N SER A 466 2.53 16.41 35.19
CA SER A 466 3.83 16.18 35.78
C SER A 466 3.75 15.24 36.99
N LYS A 467 4.79 14.42 37.19
CA LYS A 467 5.00 13.61 38.39
C LYS A 467 3.92 12.53 38.59
N VAL A 468 3.80 11.62 37.63
CA VAL A 468 3.00 10.40 37.80
C VAL A 468 3.57 9.58 38.96
N ALA A 469 2.86 9.60 40.08
CA ALA A 469 3.25 8.95 41.32
C ALA A 469 2.12 8.06 41.83
N THR A 470 2.48 6.99 42.52
CA THR A 470 1.51 6.16 43.25
C THR A 470 0.79 7.01 44.31
N PRO A 471 -0.36 6.57 44.86
CA PRO A 471 -1.01 7.27 45.97
C PRO A 471 -0.12 7.43 47.21
N LYS A 472 0.95 6.62 47.31
CA LYS A 472 1.98 6.68 48.35
C LYS A 472 3.14 7.65 48.03
N GLY A 473 3.07 8.37 46.91
CA GLY A 473 4.05 9.38 46.49
C GLY A 473 5.28 8.84 45.76
N LYS A 474 5.35 7.54 45.42
CA LYS A 474 6.48 6.98 44.66
C LYS A 474 6.26 7.25 43.16
N LEU A 475 7.18 8.00 42.54
CA LEU A 475 7.19 8.22 41.09
C LEU A 475 7.40 6.90 40.32
N PHE A 476 6.72 6.77 39.18
CA PHE A 476 6.96 5.67 38.26
C PHE A 476 6.68 6.08 36.81
N SER A 477 7.21 5.31 35.87
CA SER A 477 6.96 5.47 34.45
C SER A 477 5.94 4.42 34.00
N PRO A 478 4.74 4.82 33.57
CA PRO A 478 3.73 3.87 33.10
C PRO A 478 4.23 3.08 31.90
N THR A 479 4.17 1.75 31.96
CA THR A 479 4.56 0.87 30.84
C THR A 479 3.44 0.66 29.83
N LYS A 480 2.20 0.73 30.30
CA LYS A 480 0.99 0.62 29.50
C LYS A 480 -0.06 1.56 30.07
N VAL A 481 -0.86 2.12 29.18
CA VAL A 481 -1.96 3.04 29.53
C VAL A 481 -3.21 2.68 28.75
N MET A 482 -4.38 2.91 29.34
CA MET A 482 -5.67 2.76 28.67
C MET A 482 -6.61 3.83 29.21
N LEU A 483 -7.25 4.57 28.31
CA LEU A 483 -8.31 5.50 28.68
C LEU A 483 -9.57 4.73 29.08
N HIS A 484 -10.28 5.27 30.05
CA HIS A 484 -11.39 4.57 30.69
C HIS A 484 -12.47 5.56 31.13
N GLN A 485 -13.72 5.09 31.17
CA GLN A 485 -14.89 5.87 31.61
C GLN A 485 -15.00 7.20 30.87
N GLU A 486 -15.27 7.14 29.57
CA GLU A 486 -15.54 8.33 28.77
C GLU A 486 -14.37 9.34 28.74
N ASP A 487 -13.14 8.82 28.69
CA ASP A 487 -11.88 9.58 28.79
C ASP A 487 -11.72 10.44 30.06
N GLN A 488 -12.48 10.14 31.13
CA GLN A 488 -12.31 10.83 32.42
C GLN A 488 -11.12 10.28 33.20
N ASN A 489 -10.81 9.00 32.99
CA ASN A 489 -9.78 8.30 33.76
C ASN A 489 -8.78 7.61 32.84
N MET A 490 -7.59 7.39 33.35
CA MET A 490 -6.56 6.59 32.71
C MET A 490 -6.07 5.50 33.65
N ILE A 491 -6.07 4.27 33.17
CA ILE A 491 -5.52 3.12 33.88
C ILE A 491 -4.04 3.00 33.51
N LEU A 492 -3.19 2.94 34.53
CA LEU A 492 -1.73 2.92 34.40
C LEU A 492 -1.15 1.63 34.99
N GLN A 493 -0.20 1.04 34.29
CA GLN A 493 0.57 -0.10 34.78
C GLN A 493 1.98 0.33 35.20
N ASN A 494 2.47 -0.22 36.31
CA ASN A 494 3.82 0.00 36.80
C ASN A 494 4.63 -1.30 36.71
N ALA A 495 5.79 -1.28 36.04
CA ALA A 495 6.69 -2.43 35.91
C ALA A 495 7.14 -3.00 37.27
N ASP A 496 7.33 -2.13 38.27
CA ASP A 496 7.78 -2.53 39.61
C ASP A 496 6.70 -3.31 40.39
N ASN A 497 5.43 -3.19 40.01
CA ASN A 497 4.30 -3.82 40.70
C ASN A 497 3.28 -4.36 39.67
N PRO A 498 3.59 -5.49 39.00
CA PRO A 498 2.76 -6.02 37.92
C PRO A 498 1.41 -6.59 38.39
N ASN A 499 1.22 -6.73 39.70
CA ASN A 499 0.00 -7.29 40.29
C ASN A 499 -1.04 -6.21 40.65
N SER A 500 -0.69 -4.93 40.45
CA SER A 500 -1.57 -3.80 40.72
C SER A 500 -1.64 -2.85 39.52
N LEU A 501 -2.79 -2.20 39.37
CA LEU A 501 -3.02 -1.14 38.40
C LEU A 501 -3.35 0.16 39.14
N TYR A 502 -3.11 1.30 38.51
CA TYR A 502 -3.34 2.61 39.12
C TYR A 502 -4.36 3.38 38.30
N LYS A 503 -5.33 3.98 38.97
CA LYS A 503 -6.32 4.85 38.33
C LYS A 503 -5.87 6.30 38.46
N MET A 504 -5.64 6.96 37.34
CA MET A 504 -5.47 8.39 37.25
C MET A 504 -6.77 9.07 36.85
N ASP A 505 -7.10 10.14 37.56
CA ASP A 505 -8.14 11.07 37.15
C ASP A 505 -7.51 12.13 36.25
N LEU A 506 -8.05 12.29 35.04
CA LEU A 506 -7.50 13.17 34.01
C LEU A 506 -7.91 14.63 34.19
N GLU A 507 -8.98 14.91 34.94
CA GLU A 507 -9.37 16.27 35.29
C GLU A 507 -8.41 16.86 36.33
N TYR A 508 -8.07 16.07 37.37
CA TYR A 508 -7.12 16.49 38.40
C TYR A 508 -5.64 16.26 38.02
N GLY A 509 -5.38 15.39 37.03
CA GLY A 509 -4.03 15.01 36.62
C GLY A 509 -3.26 14.24 37.71
N LYS A 510 -3.94 13.38 38.48
CA LYS A 510 -3.33 12.65 39.60
C LYS A 510 -3.82 11.21 39.69
N VAL A 511 -2.94 10.34 40.17
CA VAL A 511 -3.32 8.97 40.54
C VAL A 511 -4.15 9.03 41.83
N VAL A 512 -5.42 8.65 41.71
CA VAL A 512 -6.41 8.71 42.80
C VAL A 512 -6.63 7.36 43.48
N ASP A 513 -6.32 6.24 42.81
CA ASP A 513 -6.58 4.90 43.34
C ASP A 513 -5.49 3.88 42.94
N GLU A 514 -5.33 2.85 43.78
CA GLU A 514 -4.43 1.70 43.59
C GLU A 514 -5.26 0.41 43.63
N TRP A 515 -5.38 -0.25 42.49
CA TRP A 515 -6.15 -1.47 42.31
C TRP A 515 -5.24 -2.69 42.38
N LYS A 516 -5.20 -3.33 43.55
CA LYS A 516 -4.58 -4.65 43.70
C LYS A 516 -5.43 -5.71 42.99
N VAL A 517 -4.96 -6.22 41.86
CA VAL A 517 -5.75 -7.15 41.03
C VAL A 517 -5.75 -8.54 41.65
N HIS A 518 -4.58 -9.07 41.99
CA HIS A 518 -4.44 -10.37 42.65
C HIS A 518 -3.08 -10.48 43.38
N ASP A 519 -2.97 -11.38 44.35
CA ASP A 519 -1.71 -11.61 45.10
C ASP A 519 -0.62 -12.29 44.25
N ASP A 520 -0.97 -13.37 43.54
CA ASP A 520 -0.02 -14.19 42.78
C ASP A 520 -0.09 -14.06 41.25
N ILE A 521 -1.08 -13.33 40.72
CA ILE A 521 -1.36 -13.29 39.27
C ILE A 521 -1.03 -11.89 38.76
N PRO A 522 0.05 -11.72 37.99
CA PRO A 522 0.37 -10.43 37.40
C PRO A 522 -0.60 -10.10 36.26
N VAL A 523 -0.89 -8.82 36.09
CA VAL A 523 -1.53 -8.29 34.89
C VAL A 523 -0.43 -7.93 33.90
N LYS A 524 -0.29 -8.70 32.83
CA LYS A 524 0.66 -8.45 31.74
C LYS A 524 0.03 -7.57 30.65
N ILE A 525 -1.26 -7.81 30.37
CA ILE A 525 -2.05 -7.08 29.37
C ILE A 525 -3.38 -6.72 30.03
N PHE A 526 -3.88 -5.53 29.71
CA PHE A 526 -5.25 -5.14 29.98
C PHE A 526 -5.80 -4.48 28.73
N ALA A 527 -7.08 -4.71 28.46
CA ALA A 527 -7.80 -4.27 27.29
C ALA A 527 -9.23 -3.90 27.69
N PRO A 528 -9.92 -3.04 26.92
CA PRO A 528 -11.33 -2.74 27.18
C PRO A 528 -12.19 -4.01 27.04
N GLU A 529 -13.41 -4.00 27.59
CA GLU A 529 -14.32 -5.15 27.41
C GLU A 529 -14.91 -5.27 26.00
N SER A 530 -14.99 -4.14 25.29
CA SER A 530 -15.39 -4.05 23.89
C SER A 530 -14.62 -2.92 23.21
N LYS A 531 -14.51 -2.95 21.87
CA LYS A 531 -13.70 -2.00 21.09
C LYS A 531 -13.97 -0.52 21.42
N PHE A 532 -15.23 -0.20 21.75
CA PHE A 532 -15.69 1.16 22.06
C PHE A 532 -16.09 1.36 23.52
N ALA A 533 -15.69 0.47 24.45
CA ALA A 533 -16.02 0.59 25.86
C ALA A 533 -15.54 1.92 26.49
N GLN A 534 -14.49 2.52 25.93
CA GLN A 534 -14.00 3.84 26.32
C GLN A 534 -15.05 4.95 26.16
N MET A 535 -16.05 4.79 25.29
CA MET A 535 -17.13 5.77 25.08
C MET A 535 -18.26 5.66 26.11
N SER A 536 -18.26 4.63 26.96
CA SER A 536 -19.27 4.40 27.97
C SER A 536 -18.68 4.54 29.38
N GLY A 537 -19.57 4.62 30.37
CA GLY A 537 -19.19 4.57 31.79
C GLY A 537 -18.81 3.17 32.30
N GLU A 538 -18.51 2.22 31.41
CA GLU A 538 -18.12 0.86 31.77
C GLU A 538 -16.92 0.89 32.73
N GLN A 539 -17.00 0.10 33.80
CA GLN A 539 -16.03 0.14 34.89
C GLN A 539 -15.08 -1.02 34.81
N THR A 540 -15.57 -2.17 34.34
CA THR A 540 -14.80 -3.39 34.26
C THR A 540 -14.00 -3.43 32.97
N PHE A 541 -12.96 -4.24 32.95
CA PHE A 541 -12.09 -4.41 31.80
C PHE A 541 -11.41 -5.78 31.85
N LEU A 542 -10.80 -6.17 30.74
CA LEU A 542 -10.11 -7.45 30.60
C LEU A 542 -8.69 -7.35 31.15
N GLY A 543 -8.27 -8.36 31.90
CA GLY A 543 -6.88 -8.59 32.30
C GLY A 543 -6.38 -9.95 31.82
N LEU A 544 -5.12 -10.01 31.37
CA LEU A 544 -4.43 -11.24 31.01
C LEU A 544 -3.09 -11.32 31.73
N SER A 545 -2.77 -12.52 32.23
CA SER A 545 -1.46 -12.91 32.75
C SER A 545 -0.72 -13.77 31.71
N ASN A 546 0.35 -14.48 32.11
CA ASN A 546 1.05 -15.40 31.22
C ASN A 546 0.15 -16.56 30.74
N ASN A 547 -0.80 -17.01 31.55
CA ASN A 547 -1.59 -18.21 31.25
C ASN A 547 -3.06 -18.12 31.68
N ALA A 548 -3.56 -16.94 32.04
CA ALA A 548 -4.96 -16.73 32.40
C ALA A 548 -5.53 -15.45 31.79
N LEU A 549 -6.83 -15.51 31.48
CA LEU A 549 -7.66 -14.34 31.16
C LEU A 549 -8.69 -14.19 32.27
N PHE A 550 -8.99 -12.96 32.68
CA PHE A 550 -9.92 -12.67 33.75
C PHE A 550 -10.52 -11.27 33.60
N ARG A 551 -11.71 -11.07 34.17
CA ARG A 551 -12.28 -9.74 34.32
C ARG A 551 -11.67 -9.04 35.54
N VAL A 552 -11.39 -7.75 35.42
CA VAL A 552 -11.01 -6.87 36.51
C VAL A 552 -12.19 -5.95 36.81
N ASP A 553 -12.69 -6.01 38.04
CA ASP A 553 -13.76 -5.12 38.53
C ASP A 553 -13.23 -4.26 39.69
N PRO A 554 -13.00 -2.95 39.45
CA PRO A 554 -12.58 -2.00 40.47
C PRO A 554 -13.50 -1.91 41.69
N ARG A 555 -14.78 -2.27 41.55
CA ARG A 555 -15.80 -2.14 42.60
C ARG A 555 -15.70 -3.22 43.67
N LEU A 556 -14.98 -4.31 43.39
CA LEU A 556 -14.79 -5.40 44.36
C LEU A 556 -13.99 -4.93 45.58
N ALA A 557 -14.35 -5.42 46.77
CA ALA A 557 -13.57 -5.18 47.98
C ALA A 557 -12.34 -6.11 48.00
N GLY A 558 -11.15 -5.54 48.24
CA GLY A 558 -9.90 -6.30 48.22
C GLY A 558 -9.37 -6.54 46.80
N ASN A 559 -9.15 -7.80 46.43
CA ASN A 559 -8.63 -8.18 45.11
C ASN A 559 -9.67 -7.88 44.01
N LYS A 560 -9.22 -7.21 42.95
CA LYS A 560 -10.10 -6.74 41.86
C LYS A 560 -10.37 -7.78 40.76
N LEU A 561 -9.67 -8.91 40.80
CA LEU A 561 -9.89 -10.01 39.87
C LEU A 561 -11.23 -10.72 40.16
N VAL A 562 -12.06 -10.89 39.14
CA VAL A 562 -13.33 -11.63 39.22
C VAL A 562 -13.06 -13.13 39.04
N GLU A 563 -12.98 -13.88 40.14
CA GLU A 563 -12.57 -15.29 40.12
C GLU A 563 -13.55 -16.19 39.32
N SER A 564 -14.84 -15.87 39.29
CA SER A 564 -15.85 -16.63 38.53
C SER A 564 -15.67 -16.53 37.01
N GLU A 565 -14.95 -15.51 36.53
CA GLU A 565 -14.73 -15.24 35.11
C GLU A 565 -13.25 -15.38 34.71
N LYS A 566 -12.47 -16.03 35.58
CA LYS A 566 -11.09 -16.38 35.33
C LYS A 566 -11.02 -17.68 34.55
N GLN A 567 -10.46 -17.62 33.36
CA GLN A 567 -10.08 -18.79 32.58
C GLN A 567 -8.56 -18.97 32.65
N GLY A 568 -8.12 -19.98 33.40
CA GLY A 568 -6.71 -20.40 33.45
C GLY A 568 -6.38 -21.55 32.49
N TYR A 569 -5.12 -21.62 32.08
CA TYR A 569 -4.55 -22.73 31.31
C TYR A 569 -3.43 -23.41 32.10
N ALA A 570 -3.40 -24.75 32.05
CA ALA A 570 -2.35 -25.54 32.69
C ALA A 570 -0.99 -25.38 32.01
N SER A 571 -0.99 -25.19 30.69
CA SER A 571 0.20 -24.85 29.93
C SER A 571 0.51 -23.36 30.00
N ASN A 572 1.79 -23.00 29.93
CA ASN A 572 2.19 -21.61 29.76
C ASN A 572 1.90 -21.17 28.33
N VAL A 573 0.79 -20.46 28.14
CA VAL A 573 0.36 -19.92 26.84
C VAL A 573 1.25 -18.74 26.44
N ASP A 574 1.71 -17.98 27.43
CA ASP A 574 2.47 -16.74 27.32
C ASP A 574 1.78 -15.67 26.47
N PHE A 575 0.60 -15.22 26.93
CA PHE A 575 -0.16 -14.15 26.25
C PHE A 575 0.69 -12.89 26.09
N SER A 576 0.59 -12.26 24.92
CA SER A 576 1.40 -11.09 24.52
C SER A 576 0.57 -9.86 24.18
N ALA A 577 -0.58 -10.03 23.52
CA ALA A 577 -1.50 -8.96 23.18
C ALA A 577 -2.96 -9.44 23.23
N ALA A 578 -3.90 -8.50 23.35
CA ALA A 578 -5.33 -8.79 23.29
C ALA A 578 -6.10 -7.59 22.74
N ALA A 579 -7.19 -7.87 22.04
CA ALA A 579 -8.13 -6.87 21.53
C ALA A 579 -9.56 -7.42 21.58
N THR A 580 -10.53 -6.52 21.48
CA THR A 580 -11.96 -6.85 21.61
C THR A 580 -12.80 -6.24 20.50
N THR A 581 -13.86 -6.93 20.09
CA THR A 581 -14.83 -6.45 19.09
C THR A 581 -15.85 -5.47 19.70
N LYS A 582 -16.71 -4.84 18.88
CA LYS A 582 -17.85 -4.02 19.35
C LYS A 582 -18.80 -4.82 20.26
N GLN A 583 -18.95 -6.12 20.00
CA GLN A 583 -19.80 -7.02 20.79
C GLN A 583 -19.12 -7.57 22.05
N GLY A 584 -17.82 -7.29 22.25
CA GLY A 584 -17.04 -7.77 23.40
C GLY A 584 -16.47 -9.17 23.25
N TYR A 585 -16.35 -9.68 22.02
CA TYR A 585 -15.57 -10.89 21.75
C TYR A 585 -14.08 -10.58 21.91
N VAL A 586 -13.31 -11.56 22.36
CA VAL A 586 -11.90 -11.36 22.75
C VAL A 586 -11.00 -12.16 21.84
N ALA A 587 -10.02 -11.49 21.23
CA ALA A 587 -8.88 -12.13 20.58
C ALA A 587 -7.66 -11.98 21.50
N ALA A 588 -7.03 -13.09 21.87
CA ALA A 588 -5.83 -13.10 22.70
C ALA A 588 -4.70 -13.83 21.97
N ALA A 589 -3.61 -13.11 21.70
CA ALA A 589 -2.42 -13.66 21.07
C ALA A 589 -1.34 -14.01 22.08
N SER A 590 -0.39 -14.83 21.64
CA SER A 590 0.74 -15.28 22.44
C SER A 590 2.08 -14.94 21.80
N ASN A 591 3.11 -14.90 22.64
CA ASN A 591 4.51 -14.87 22.21
C ASN A 591 4.93 -16.13 21.43
N LYS A 592 4.08 -17.17 21.42
CA LYS A 592 4.27 -18.39 20.65
C LYS A 592 3.62 -18.32 19.26
N GLY A 593 3.03 -17.19 18.88
CA GLY A 593 2.43 -16.98 17.56
C GLY A 593 0.99 -17.48 17.39
N SER A 594 0.39 -18.11 18.40
CA SER A 594 -1.01 -18.56 18.33
C SER A 594 -2.01 -17.49 18.79
N ILE A 595 -3.23 -17.53 18.23
CA ILE A 595 -4.32 -16.61 18.57
C ILE A 595 -5.53 -17.40 19.04
N ARG A 596 -6.13 -16.99 20.16
CA ARG A 596 -7.32 -17.62 20.75
C ARG A 596 -8.51 -16.69 20.72
N LEU A 597 -9.63 -17.19 20.24
CA LEU A 597 -10.88 -16.44 20.07
C LEU A 597 -11.92 -16.88 21.09
N PHE A 598 -12.53 -15.92 21.77
CA PHE A 598 -13.53 -16.14 22.81
C PHE A 598 -14.80 -15.34 22.53
N ASP A 599 -15.97 -15.96 22.73
CA ASP A 599 -17.26 -15.26 22.71
C ASP A 599 -17.52 -14.48 24.01
N ARG A 600 -16.88 -14.88 25.11
CA ARG A 600 -16.98 -14.25 26.44
C ARG A 600 -15.83 -14.71 27.35
N LEU A 601 -15.67 -14.03 28.49
CA LEU A 601 -14.73 -14.41 29.55
C LEU A 601 -15.22 -15.59 30.39
N GLY A 602 -14.29 -16.25 31.10
CA GLY A 602 -14.60 -17.38 31.98
C GLY A 602 -14.88 -18.71 31.26
N ILE A 603 -14.69 -18.77 29.94
CA ILE A 603 -14.81 -20.02 29.18
C ILE A 603 -13.54 -20.33 28.38
N ARG A 604 -13.43 -21.56 27.90
CA ARG A 604 -12.40 -21.94 26.92
C ARG A 604 -12.66 -21.25 25.57
N ALA A 605 -11.57 -20.88 24.90
CA ALA A 605 -11.60 -20.36 23.54
C ALA A 605 -12.41 -21.27 22.61
N LYS A 606 -13.21 -20.67 21.72
CA LYS A 606 -13.92 -21.40 20.66
C LYS A 606 -12.97 -21.85 19.57
N THR A 607 -12.03 -20.98 19.23
CA THR A 607 -11.05 -21.21 18.17
C THR A 607 -9.65 -20.94 18.71
N GLU A 608 -8.72 -21.81 18.33
CA GLU A 608 -7.28 -21.57 18.44
C GLU A 608 -6.70 -21.61 17.03
N ILE A 609 -6.26 -20.46 16.55
CA ILE A 609 -5.55 -20.31 15.29
C ILE A 609 -4.09 -20.71 15.58
N PRO A 610 -3.54 -21.74 14.89
CA PRO A 610 -2.17 -22.19 15.08
C PRO A 610 -1.15 -21.09 14.81
N ALA A 611 0.01 -21.23 15.43
CA ALA A 611 1.14 -20.34 15.16
C ALA A 611 1.72 -20.59 13.77
N LEU A 612 1.91 -19.50 13.01
CA LEU A 612 2.56 -19.53 11.71
C LEU A 612 4.05 -19.20 11.76
N GLY A 613 4.58 -18.86 12.93
CA GLY A 613 6.01 -18.58 13.09
C GLY A 613 6.29 -17.63 14.24
N ASP A 614 6.23 -16.32 13.97
CA ASP A 614 6.81 -15.32 14.86
C ASP A 614 5.96 -14.96 16.08
N PRO A 615 6.59 -14.48 17.17
CA PRO A 615 5.90 -13.88 18.30
C PRO A 615 5.00 -12.72 17.86
N ILE A 616 3.74 -12.77 18.30
CA ILE A 616 2.79 -11.68 18.06
C ILE A 616 3.01 -10.62 19.13
N ILE A 617 3.35 -9.39 18.73
CA ILE A 617 3.63 -8.25 19.61
C ILE A 617 2.43 -7.31 19.77
N GLY A 618 1.46 -7.38 18.87
CA GLY A 618 0.24 -6.56 18.86
C GLY A 618 -0.92 -7.31 18.20
N VAL A 619 -2.15 -7.02 18.64
CA VAL A 619 -3.39 -7.49 18.00
C VAL A 619 -4.40 -6.36 17.99
N ASP A 620 -5.10 -6.21 16.88
CA ASP A 620 -6.32 -5.42 16.77
C ASP A 620 -7.39 -6.24 16.03
N VAL A 621 -8.66 -5.88 16.19
CA VAL A 621 -9.80 -6.59 15.58
C VAL A 621 -10.79 -5.55 15.06
N SER A 622 -11.35 -5.75 13.86
CA SER A 622 -12.41 -4.88 13.34
C SER A 622 -13.63 -4.83 14.29
N ALA A 623 -14.42 -3.77 14.18
CA ALA A 623 -15.58 -3.55 15.05
C ALA A 623 -16.57 -4.72 15.01
N ASP A 624 -16.84 -5.25 13.81
CA ASP A 624 -17.72 -6.40 13.57
C ASP A 624 -17.11 -7.75 13.99
N GLY A 625 -15.79 -7.82 14.17
CA GLY A 625 -15.06 -9.04 14.49
C GLY A 625 -14.69 -9.91 13.29
N ARG A 626 -14.92 -9.45 12.06
CA ARG A 626 -14.55 -10.19 10.85
C ARG A 626 -13.04 -10.23 10.63
N TRP A 627 -12.33 -9.12 10.83
CA TRP A 627 -10.89 -9.04 10.57
C TRP A 627 -10.11 -9.03 11.88
N ILE A 628 -9.15 -9.96 11.98
CA ILE A 628 -8.16 -9.96 13.06
C ILE A 628 -6.81 -9.59 12.47
N LEU A 629 -6.19 -8.55 13.03
CA LEU A 629 -4.86 -8.10 12.66
C LEU A 629 -3.88 -8.51 13.75
N ALA A 630 -2.88 -9.31 13.41
CA ALA A 630 -1.79 -9.68 14.31
C ALA A 630 -0.47 -9.10 13.81
N THR A 631 0.24 -8.39 14.67
CA THR A 631 1.52 -7.75 14.37
C THR A 631 2.66 -8.64 14.85
N THR A 632 3.62 -8.95 13.98
CA THR A 632 4.91 -9.55 14.35
C THR A 632 6.04 -8.52 14.17
N ARG A 633 7.29 -8.90 14.44
CA ARG A 633 8.43 -7.97 14.25
C ARG A 633 8.57 -7.52 12.79
N THR A 634 8.36 -8.41 11.82
CA THR A 634 8.75 -8.20 10.41
C THR A 634 7.59 -8.25 9.43
N TYR A 635 6.38 -8.63 9.86
CA TYR A 635 5.17 -8.67 9.05
C TYR A 635 3.89 -8.55 9.90
N LEU A 636 2.77 -8.32 9.24
CA LEU A 636 1.43 -8.42 9.83
C LEU A 636 0.71 -9.64 9.26
N LEU A 637 -0.22 -10.20 10.02
CA LEU A 637 -1.14 -11.24 9.57
C LEU A 637 -2.55 -10.69 9.65
N LEU A 638 -3.24 -10.65 8.51
CA LEU A 638 -4.64 -10.28 8.40
C LEU A 638 -5.47 -11.55 8.23
N ILE A 639 -6.35 -11.81 9.19
CA ILE A 639 -7.09 -13.07 9.29
C ILE A 639 -8.58 -12.80 9.15
N ASP A 640 -9.23 -13.49 8.22
CA ASP A 640 -10.69 -13.52 8.10
C ASP A 640 -11.26 -14.49 9.14
N ALA A 641 -11.93 -13.95 10.15
CA ALA A 641 -12.57 -14.72 11.21
C ALA A 641 -13.93 -15.28 10.80
N GLU A 642 -14.45 -14.95 9.62
CA GLU A 642 -15.73 -15.46 9.14
C GLU A 642 -15.60 -16.85 8.49
N GLN A 643 -16.52 -17.76 8.84
CA GLN A 643 -16.59 -19.06 8.21
C GLN A 643 -17.31 -18.97 6.86
N LYS A 644 -16.56 -19.24 5.77
CA LYS A 644 -17.06 -19.14 4.39
C LYS A 644 -17.83 -20.35 3.89
N SER A 645 -17.80 -21.46 4.61
CA SER A 645 -18.46 -22.70 4.18
C SER A 645 -18.80 -23.63 5.35
N GLY A 646 -19.63 -24.62 5.07
CA GLY A 646 -20.00 -25.67 6.02
C GLY A 646 -21.13 -25.27 6.97
N LYS A 647 -21.29 -26.04 8.06
CA LYS A 647 -22.47 -25.91 8.96
C LYS A 647 -22.58 -24.54 9.66
N ASN A 648 -21.47 -23.84 9.81
CA ASN A 648 -21.38 -22.56 10.52
C ASN A 648 -21.09 -21.41 9.55
N GLU A 649 -21.43 -21.55 8.27
CA GLU A 649 -21.29 -20.47 7.28
C GLU A 649 -21.90 -19.15 7.79
N GLY A 650 -21.18 -18.04 7.61
CA GLY A 650 -21.55 -16.71 8.11
C GLY A 650 -21.37 -16.52 9.63
N LYS A 651 -20.79 -17.49 10.35
CA LYS A 651 -20.47 -17.37 11.79
C LYS A 651 -19.01 -17.06 12.00
N LEU A 652 -18.74 -16.18 12.97
CA LEU A 652 -17.38 -15.83 13.34
C LEU A 652 -16.70 -16.96 14.14
N GLY A 653 -15.38 -17.05 13.98
CA GLY A 653 -14.50 -17.92 14.75
C GLY A 653 -14.54 -17.67 16.27
N PHE A 654 -15.01 -16.48 16.68
CA PHE A 654 -15.30 -16.13 18.07
C PHE A 654 -16.50 -16.88 18.63
N GLU A 655 -17.51 -17.16 17.82
CA GLU A 655 -18.76 -17.81 18.24
C GLU A 655 -18.69 -19.33 18.10
N LYS A 656 -18.12 -19.80 16.98
CA LYS A 656 -18.06 -21.21 16.59
C LYS A 656 -16.65 -21.56 16.13
N SER A 657 -16.16 -22.71 16.57
CA SER A 657 -14.88 -23.26 16.11
C SER A 657 -14.91 -23.50 14.61
N PHE A 658 -13.84 -23.12 13.92
CA PHE A 658 -13.61 -23.56 12.54
C PHE A 658 -13.52 -25.09 12.46
N ALA A 659 -13.94 -25.65 11.32
CA ALA A 659 -13.68 -27.05 11.02
C ALA A 659 -12.17 -27.30 10.91
N LYS A 660 -11.77 -28.56 11.08
CA LYS A 660 -10.35 -28.95 11.15
C LYS A 660 -9.60 -28.60 9.85
N ASP A 661 -10.30 -28.71 8.74
CA ASP A 661 -9.90 -28.52 7.34
C ASP A 661 -10.35 -27.17 6.76
N SER A 662 -10.93 -26.29 7.58
CA SER A 662 -11.42 -24.97 7.14
C SER A 662 -10.98 -23.87 8.10
N LYS A 663 -9.81 -24.02 8.73
CA LYS A 663 -9.21 -22.95 9.51
C LYS A 663 -8.89 -21.76 8.59
N PRO A 664 -9.01 -20.52 9.08
CA PRO A 664 -8.80 -19.35 8.24
C PRO A 664 -7.33 -19.24 7.83
N GLN A 665 -7.07 -18.94 6.56
CA GLN A 665 -5.73 -18.69 6.03
C GLN A 665 -5.39 -17.20 6.21
N PRO A 666 -4.33 -16.87 6.98
CA PRO A 666 -3.92 -15.48 7.17
C PRO A 666 -3.24 -14.92 5.93
N LYS A 667 -3.60 -13.70 5.53
CA LYS A 667 -2.85 -12.92 4.54
C LYS A 667 -1.66 -12.23 5.22
N ARG A 668 -0.44 -12.43 4.71
CA ARG A 668 0.77 -11.79 5.24
C ARG A 668 0.99 -10.44 4.58
N LEU A 669 1.00 -9.38 5.39
CA LEU A 669 1.33 -8.03 4.95
C LEU A 669 2.77 -7.75 5.38
N ALA A 670 3.70 -7.77 4.43
CA ALA A 670 5.10 -7.48 4.66
C ALA A 670 5.59 -6.43 3.67
N LEU A 671 6.65 -5.71 4.05
CA LEU A 671 7.39 -4.89 3.10
C LEU A 671 8.13 -5.80 2.12
N THR A 672 8.23 -5.37 0.86
CA THR A 672 9.01 -6.11 -0.12
C THR A 672 10.47 -6.20 0.31
N PRO A 673 11.17 -7.31 0.01
CA PRO A 673 12.57 -7.48 0.38
C PRO A 673 13.46 -6.31 -0.07
N SER A 674 13.20 -5.75 -1.25
CA SER A 674 13.88 -4.55 -1.78
C SER A 674 13.68 -3.32 -0.88
N HIS A 675 12.45 -3.02 -0.45
CA HIS A 675 12.18 -1.93 0.48
C HIS A 675 12.81 -2.18 1.85
N VAL A 676 12.75 -3.41 2.38
CA VAL A 676 13.42 -3.75 3.65
C VAL A 676 14.93 -3.51 3.56
N ALA A 677 15.56 -3.96 2.48
CA ALA A 677 16.99 -3.74 2.24
C ALA A 677 17.31 -2.23 2.17
N GLN A 678 16.48 -1.45 1.48
CA GLN A 678 16.67 0.00 1.39
C GLN A 678 16.45 0.70 2.75
N PHE A 679 15.41 0.34 3.50
CA PHE A 679 15.13 0.91 4.83
C PHE A 679 16.32 0.68 5.76
N GLN A 680 16.87 -0.54 5.77
CA GLN A 680 18.01 -0.87 6.60
C GLN A 680 19.31 -0.24 6.06
N HIS A 681 19.46 -0.08 4.75
CA HIS A 681 20.58 0.67 4.18
C HIS A 681 20.60 2.12 4.65
N GLU A 682 19.42 2.76 4.68
CA GLU A 682 19.21 4.16 5.06
C GLU A 682 19.27 4.41 6.57
N THR A 683 18.77 3.47 7.39
CA THR A 683 18.65 3.64 8.84
C THR A 683 19.72 2.91 9.64
N LYS A 684 20.36 1.90 9.04
CA LYS A 684 21.27 0.95 9.72
C LYS A 684 20.62 0.14 10.84
N VAL A 685 19.28 0.11 10.89
CA VAL A 685 18.51 -0.62 11.89
C VAL A 685 17.61 -1.62 11.17
N PRO A 686 17.48 -2.87 11.66
CA PRO A 686 16.55 -3.83 11.10
C PRO A 686 15.10 -3.39 11.29
N ILE A 687 14.22 -3.90 10.44
CA ILE A 687 12.78 -3.63 10.57
C ILE A 687 12.24 -4.22 11.89
N SER A 688 11.40 -3.43 12.56
CA SER A 688 10.67 -3.86 13.75
C SER A 688 9.38 -3.07 13.82
N PHE A 689 8.26 -3.70 13.52
CA PHE A 689 6.96 -3.03 13.56
C PHE A 689 6.53 -2.64 14.97
N THR A 690 5.87 -1.50 15.08
CA THR A 690 5.02 -1.15 16.23
C THR A 690 3.70 -1.92 16.13
N PRO A 691 2.95 -2.10 17.25
CA PRO A 691 1.61 -2.68 17.17
C PRO A 691 0.76 -1.97 16.11
N ALA A 692 0.22 -2.74 15.16
CA ALA A 692 -0.57 -2.21 14.08
C ALA A 692 -2.03 -1.99 14.49
N HIS A 693 -2.66 -0.98 13.92
CA HIS A 693 -4.02 -0.55 14.27
C HIS A 693 -4.89 -0.41 13.03
N PHE A 694 -6.17 -0.76 13.16
CA PHE A 694 -7.20 -0.34 12.21
C PHE A 694 -7.63 1.11 12.47
N ASN A 695 -8.14 1.81 11.46
CA ASN A 695 -8.92 3.03 11.69
C ASN A 695 -10.16 2.69 12.52
N ALA A 696 -10.55 3.54 13.47
CA ALA A 696 -11.64 3.23 14.40
C ALA A 696 -12.70 4.34 14.43
N GLY A 697 -13.97 3.97 14.26
CA GLY A 697 -15.15 4.82 14.42
C GLY A 697 -16.42 3.98 14.65
N VAL A 698 -17.42 4.50 15.37
CA VAL A 698 -18.63 3.72 15.74
C VAL A 698 -19.48 3.31 14.52
N ASP A 699 -19.49 4.18 13.51
CA ASP A 699 -20.33 4.10 12.31
C ASP A 699 -19.49 4.11 11.01
N SER A 700 -18.20 3.79 11.12
CA SER A 700 -17.29 3.70 9.98
C SER A 700 -16.64 2.32 9.94
N ASP A 701 -16.62 1.71 8.76
CA ASP A 701 -15.90 0.46 8.56
C ASP A 701 -14.38 0.68 8.58
N GLU A 702 -13.66 -0.35 9.03
CA GLU A 702 -12.22 -0.40 8.91
C GLU A 702 -11.81 -0.49 7.43
N THR A 703 -11.06 0.50 6.93
CA THR A 703 -10.56 0.57 5.54
C THR A 703 -9.03 0.55 5.46
N THR A 704 -8.35 0.90 6.56
CA THR A 704 -6.92 1.19 6.57
C THR A 704 -6.25 0.59 7.79
N ILE A 705 -5.06 0.04 7.58
CA ILE A 705 -4.16 -0.42 8.64
C ILE A 705 -2.96 0.53 8.72
N ILE A 706 -2.51 0.88 9.92
CA ILE A 706 -1.25 1.60 10.14
C ILE A 706 -0.32 0.83 11.07
N THR A 707 0.97 1.05 10.88
CA THR A 707 2.05 0.69 11.80
C THR A 707 3.24 1.63 11.54
N ALA A 708 4.29 1.50 12.35
CA ALA A 708 5.56 2.14 12.10
C ALA A 708 6.73 1.15 12.22
N THR A 709 7.86 1.46 11.57
CA THR A 709 9.13 0.75 11.73
C THR A 709 10.27 1.75 11.64
N GLY A 710 11.08 1.85 12.69
CA GLY A 710 12.13 2.87 12.76
C GLY A 710 11.54 4.28 12.55
N PRO A 711 12.07 5.09 11.61
CA PRO A 711 11.54 6.42 11.30
C PRO A 711 10.38 6.42 10.28
N PHE A 712 9.85 5.27 9.90
CA PHE A 712 8.82 5.16 8.85
C PHE A 712 7.45 4.84 9.44
N ILE A 713 6.43 5.58 9.04
CA ILE A 713 5.03 5.14 9.14
C ILE A 713 4.65 4.43 7.87
N ILE A 714 3.90 3.34 8.00
CA ILE A 714 3.42 2.53 6.89
C ILE A 714 1.91 2.40 7.04
N SER A 715 1.20 2.62 5.94
CA SER A 715 -0.25 2.46 5.85
C SER A 715 -0.60 1.47 4.74
N TRP A 716 -1.41 0.46 5.06
CA TRP A 716 -2.00 -0.47 4.08
C TRP A 716 -3.47 -0.14 3.86
N SER A 717 -3.90 -0.14 2.60
CA SER A 717 -5.32 -0.11 2.24
C SER A 717 -5.89 -1.53 2.26
N LEU A 718 -6.96 -1.75 3.03
CA LEU A 718 -7.64 -3.05 3.06
C LEU A 718 -8.19 -3.41 1.68
N LYS A 719 -8.75 -2.45 0.93
CA LYS A 719 -9.23 -2.68 -0.44
C LYS A 719 -8.12 -3.23 -1.34
N LYS A 720 -6.94 -2.60 -1.33
CA LYS A 720 -5.76 -3.03 -2.10
C LYS A 720 -5.22 -4.39 -1.65
N VAL A 721 -5.22 -4.65 -0.34
CA VAL A 721 -4.83 -5.95 0.24
C VAL A 721 -5.81 -7.06 -0.13
N MET A 722 -7.11 -6.79 -0.15
CA MET A 722 -8.12 -7.77 -0.55
C MET A 722 -8.03 -8.09 -2.04
N ALA A 723 -7.77 -7.09 -2.87
CA ALA A 723 -7.59 -7.22 -4.31
C ALA A 723 -6.24 -7.85 -4.73
N GLY A 724 -5.32 -8.12 -3.79
CA GLY A 724 -4.03 -8.73 -4.11
C GLY A 724 -3.09 -7.80 -4.90
N ARG A 725 -3.25 -6.47 -4.80
CA ARG A 725 -2.40 -5.52 -5.54
C ARG A 725 -0.93 -5.61 -5.09
N LYS A 726 0.00 -5.40 -6.04
CA LYS A 726 1.43 -5.22 -5.77
C LYS A 726 1.65 -3.97 -4.90
N ASP A 727 2.48 -4.10 -3.88
CA ASP A 727 2.84 -3.03 -2.93
C ASP A 727 1.63 -2.22 -2.40
N PRO A 728 0.71 -2.85 -1.64
CA PRO A 728 -0.53 -2.21 -1.20
C PRO A 728 -0.34 -1.17 -0.07
N TYR A 729 0.89 -0.69 0.14
CA TYR A 729 1.26 0.21 1.23
C TYR A 729 1.90 1.51 0.77
N SER A 730 1.66 2.55 1.57
CA SER A 730 2.29 3.87 1.44
C SER A 730 3.08 4.19 2.70
N ILE A 731 4.09 5.04 2.57
CA ILE A 731 5.05 5.32 3.62
C ILE A 731 5.24 6.82 3.85
N LYS A 732 5.63 7.20 5.06
CA LYS A 732 6.17 8.53 5.37
C LYS A 732 7.37 8.40 6.29
N ARG A 733 8.51 8.97 5.88
CA ARG A 733 9.74 9.01 6.67
C ARG A 733 9.81 10.27 7.55
N TYR A 734 10.21 10.09 8.80
CA TYR A 734 10.56 11.15 9.75
C TYR A 734 12.07 11.25 9.96
N SER A 735 12.51 12.32 10.62
CA SER A 735 13.90 12.51 11.04
C SER A 735 14.30 11.58 12.18
N GLU A 736 13.36 11.27 13.08
CA GLU A 736 13.56 10.43 14.25
C GLU A 736 12.65 9.19 14.21
N GLU A 737 12.93 8.23 15.11
CA GLU A 737 12.18 6.98 15.24
C GLU A 737 10.76 7.23 15.75
N VAL A 738 9.76 6.65 15.09
CA VAL A 738 8.38 6.70 15.55
C VAL A 738 8.23 5.78 16.77
N LYS A 739 7.80 6.34 17.90
CA LYS A 739 7.66 5.61 19.17
C LYS A 739 6.26 5.04 19.36
N ALA A 740 5.24 5.73 18.86
CA ALA A 740 3.88 5.26 18.84
C ALA A 740 3.10 5.99 17.75
N ASP A 741 2.10 5.33 17.20
CA ASP A 741 1.23 5.83 16.15
C ASP A 741 -0.20 5.34 16.37
N ASN A 742 -1.19 6.16 16.03
CA ASN A 742 -2.60 5.76 16.04
C ASN A 742 -3.43 6.69 15.14
N PHE A 743 -4.65 6.29 14.80
CA PHE A 743 -5.60 7.17 14.12
C PHE A 743 -6.19 8.20 15.08
N LYS A 744 -6.57 9.37 14.55
CA LYS A 744 -7.58 10.21 15.19
C LYS A 744 -8.89 9.44 15.20
N TYR A 745 -9.55 9.39 16.36
CA TYR A 745 -10.83 8.68 16.47
C TYR A 745 -11.88 9.22 15.49
N GLY A 746 -12.62 8.33 14.83
CA GLY A 746 -13.63 8.68 13.83
C GLY A 746 -13.07 9.20 12.50
N SER A 747 -11.77 9.02 12.25
CA SER A 747 -11.12 9.45 11.01
C SER A 747 -10.17 8.37 10.49
N ASP A 748 -10.23 8.11 9.18
CA ASP A 748 -9.19 7.35 8.46
C ASP A 748 -8.16 8.28 7.79
N LYS A 749 -8.45 9.58 7.77
CA LYS A 749 -7.64 10.62 7.10
C LYS A 749 -6.52 11.16 7.98
N ASN A 750 -6.62 11.11 9.31
CA ASN A 750 -5.68 11.76 10.22
C ASN A 750 -4.99 10.78 11.16
N LEU A 751 -3.66 10.83 11.18
CA LEU A 751 -2.78 10.01 11.99
C LEU A 751 -2.11 10.85 13.07
N ILE A 752 -1.97 10.30 14.27
CA ILE A 752 -1.27 10.91 15.39
C ILE A 752 0.02 10.12 15.60
N VAL A 753 1.13 10.84 15.63
CA VAL A 753 2.47 10.26 15.59
C VAL A 753 3.28 10.83 16.75
N ALA A 754 3.73 9.96 17.64
CA ALA A 754 4.66 10.33 18.70
C ALA A 754 6.09 9.98 18.27
N LEU A 755 6.89 11.02 18.00
CA LEU A 755 8.33 10.94 17.86
C LEU A 755 8.98 10.97 19.26
N PRO A 756 10.30 10.79 19.42
CA PRO A 756 10.94 10.73 20.73
C PRO A 756 10.69 11.99 21.57
N ASN A 757 10.59 13.17 20.94
CA ASN A 757 10.46 14.47 21.60
C ASN A 757 9.34 15.35 21.07
N GLU A 758 8.52 14.85 20.15
CA GLU A 758 7.49 15.64 19.45
C GLU A 758 6.26 14.78 19.22
N VAL A 759 5.12 15.43 19.01
CA VAL A 759 3.87 14.78 18.61
C VAL A 759 3.27 15.53 17.44
N ASN A 760 2.98 14.81 16.37
CA ASN A 760 2.53 15.37 15.11
C ASN A 760 1.18 14.77 14.72
N MET A 761 0.30 15.60 14.14
CA MET A 761 -0.86 15.13 13.38
C MET A 761 -0.51 15.16 11.91
N VAL A 762 -0.83 14.07 11.20
CA VAL A 762 -0.44 13.88 9.81
C VAL A 762 -1.61 13.34 9.03
N ALA A 763 -1.95 14.07 7.97
CA ALA A 763 -2.93 13.59 7.01
C ALA A 763 -2.38 12.36 6.25
N LYS A 764 -3.22 11.35 6.06
CA LYS A 764 -2.92 10.10 5.34
C LYS A 764 -2.44 10.39 3.91
N ARG A 765 -2.98 11.43 3.25
CA ARG A 765 -2.52 11.91 1.93
C ARG A 765 -1.04 12.32 1.88
N ALA A 766 -0.41 12.59 3.02
CA ALA A 766 1.01 12.91 3.08
C ALA A 766 1.91 11.66 3.02
N LEU A 767 1.33 10.46 3.08
CA LEU A 767 2.06 9.21 2.83
C LEU A 767 2.19 9.01 1.32
N GLN A 768 3.35 8.56 0.88
CA GLN A 768 3.69 8.40 -0.52
C GLN A 768 3.98 6.95 -0.84
N ARG A 769 3.88 6.56 -2.11
CA ARG A 769 4.37 5.26 -2.55
C ARG A 769 5.85 5.09 -2.17
N PRO A 770 6.27 3.90 -1.71
CA PRO A 770 7.67 3.63 -1.40
C PRO A 770 8.49 3.71 -2.69
N THR A 771 9.37 4.70 -2.75
CA THR A 771 10.32 4.92 -3.85
C THR A 771 11.67 5.23 -3.25
N ARG A 772 12.73 5.21 -4.07
CA ARG A 772 14.06 5.56 -3.59
C ARG A 772 14.08 6.91 -2.88
N GLU A 773 13.33 7.87 -3.41
CA GLU A 773 13.25 9.25 -2.92
C GLU A 773 12.40 9.39 -1.66
N SER A 774 11.23 8.74 -1.57
CA SER A 774 10.38 8.81 -0.36
C SER A 774 10.97 8.01 0.81
N ILE A 775 11.79 7.01 0.51
CA ILE A 775 12.57 6.26 1.50
C ILE A 775 13.81 7.04 1.92
N ALA A 776 14.45 7.81 1.03
CA ALA A 776 15.59 8.66 1.36
C ALA A 776 15.17 9.86 2.23
N GLY A 777 15.95 10.16 3.27
CA GLY A 777 15.58 11.18 4.26
C GLY A 777 15.63 12.61 3.72
N PRO A 778 14.98 13.57 4.40
CA PRO A 778 14.93 14.98 3.96
C PRO A 778 16.30 15.69 3.84
N GLY A 779 17.42 15.04 4.19
CA GLY A 779 18.79 15.56 4.06
C GLY A 779 19.55 15.14 2.80
N LEU A 780 19.03 14.23 1.97
CA LEU A 780 19.69 13.69 0.77
C LEU A 780 19.12 14.23 -0.55
N ARG A 781 18.30 15.28 -0.49
CA ARG A 781 17.96 16.09 -1.67
C ARG A 781 19.25 16.73 -2.19
N THR A 782 19.85 16.10 -3.19
CA THR A 782 20.90 16.75 -3.98
C THR A 782 20.31 18.08 -4.48
N PRO A 783 20.98 19.22 -4.26
CA PRO A 783 20.46 20.48 -4.72
C PRO A 783 20.39 20.40 -6.24
N ARG A 784 19.16 20.44 -6.76
CA ARG A 784 18.90 20.67 -8.18
C ARG A 784 19.68 21.93 -8.52
N LYS A 785 20.82 21.79 -9.23
CA LYS A 785 21.57 22.92 -9.77
C LYS A 785 20.64 23.62 -10.76
N SER A 786 19.84 24.56 -10.26
CA SER A 786 19.20 25.54 -11.11
C SER A 786 20.34 26.38 -11.69
N GLY A 787 20.63 26.15 -12.96
CA GLY A 787 21.57 26.94 -13.73
C GLY A 787 21.04 28.37 -13.84
N ARG A 788 21.30 29.20 -12.84
CA ARG A 788 21.37 30.65 -12.99
C ARG A 788 22.82 31.04 -12.74
N LEU A 789 23.59 31.03 -13.82
CA LEU A 789 24.86 31.76 -13.87
C LEU A 789 24.54 33.23 -13.62
N GLY A 790 24.94 33.72 -12.44
CA GLY A 790 24.92 35.14 -12.11
C GLY A 790 25.86 35.89 -13.04
N ARG A 791 25.34 36.96 -13.66
CA ARG A 791 26.05 37.83 -14.61
C ARG A 791 27.10 38.70 -13.93
N ASN A 792 28.03 38.12 -13.15
CA ASN A 792 29.15 38.83 -12.51
C ASN A 792 30.40 37.99 -12.20
N GLU A 793 30.50 36.73 -12.64
CA GLU A 793 31.77 35.97 -12.53
C GLU A 793 32.43 35.82 -13.91
N VAL A 794 32.99 36.93 -14.38
CA VAL A 794 34.13 36.92 -15.31
C VAL A 794 35.22 37.74 -14.64
N VAL A 795 36.21 37.06 -14.06
CA VAL A 795 37.51 37.66 -13.81
C VAL A 795 38.58 36.66 -14.19
N ASP A 796 39.38 37.09 -15.16
CA ASP A 796 40.65 36.55 -15.61
C ASP A 796 41.56 36.07 -14.46
N SER A 797 42.26 34.95 -14.70
CA SER A 797 43.71 34.96 -14.54
C SER A 797 44.36 33.82 -15.33
N PRO A 798 45.50 34.09 -16.00
CA PRO A 798 46.12 33.19 -16.96
C PRO A 798 47.09 32.21 -16.30
N TYR A 799 47.20 31.01 -16.85
CA TYR A 799 48.42 30.31 -17.27
C TYR A 799 48.09 28.89 -17.73
#